data_AF-A0A2E5VSH1-F1
#
_entry.id   AF-A0A2E5VSH1-F1
#
_cell.length_a   1.000
_cell.length_b   1.000
_cell.length_c   1.000
_cell.angle_alpha   90.00
_cell.angle_beta   90.00
_cell.angle_gamma   90.00
#
_symmetry.space_group_name_H-M   'P 1'
#
loop_
_entity.id
_entity.type
_entity.pdbx_description
1 polymer ?
#
loop_
_entity_poly.entity_id
_entity_poly.type
_entity_poly.pdbx_seq_one_letter_code
_entity_poly.pdbx_strand_id
1 'polypeptide(L)'
;MEIVLKGFEEDAELIRDLLPRKLDVDTYASDKALDDFIADLKSDEIEIERAFFITELAGHEDVPQEGAEPVIESQYLTAIILKGNQQIYVRIDPDRSTATLQTAKTLLRDKSIETRSFPLSLNPKTFSITQPNTALTYFLSAIGPYLILILIIWFFIIRQMRSPGGSGGVLSFGRSRAALYTKENRTNITFEDVAGVDEAKDELREIIEFLKHPGKFAKLGGSIPRGVLLVGSPGTGKTLMAKAIAGEADVPFFNISGSDFVEMFVGVGASRVRDLFKQARECSPCLIFLDEIDAVGRKRGSGMGGGHDEREQTLNAILVEMDGFDSDKGIILIGATNRPDVLDPALLRPGRFDRQISIDMPDVRGREEILKVHARKVKMVPEIDLKKIARATAGFSGADLAAVINEGAILAAMKGKDAVNIHELEEARDRVRWGREKRSRAMEEEDRKVTAYHEAGHALVSSLIPELDPVHKVTIVSRGMALGATMSLPERDDYHMRKKKLLGMIAMCYGGRVAEEVEFGDVSAGAQNDIEKATHLAKVMVCELGMSDQVGPIRYSVEQENPLLGKSFKMAADVSPQTLELIDQEVGAIVRSQYDRARDLINEHRDKLALVAEGLLKYETITGEEVSAVMRGDTIEGVRAAEERRNQEQAARPEPTEQEDPDLSGAEGLAHP
;
A
#
# COMPACT_ATOMS: atom_id res chain seq x y z
N MET A 1 41.53 28.55 11.28
CA MET A 1 41.61 30.03 11.28
C MET A 1 42.71 30.41 12.24
N GLU A 2 43.71 31.17 11.81
CA GLU A 2 44.78 31.62 12.73
C GLU A 2 44.41 33.00 13.28
N ILE A 3 44.18 33.05 14.59
CA ILE A 3 43.59 34.20 15.30
C ILE A 3 44.72 35.03 15.90
N VAL A 4 45.02 36.19 15.29
CA VAL A 4 46.11 37.07 15.72
C VAL A 4 45.56 38.15 16.66
N LEU A 5 45.85 37.99 17.95
CA LEU A 5 45.64 39.01 19.00
C LEU A 5 47.01 39.64 19.32
N LYS A 6 47.11 40.97 19.31
CA LYS A 6 48.37 41.69 19.61
C LYS A 6 48.31 42.34 21.00
N GLY A 7 49.35 42.13 21.81
CA GLY A 7 49.70 42.98 22.96
C GLY A 7 49.26 42.54 24.36
N PHE A 8 48.55 41.41 24.52
CA PHE A 8 48.02 40.97 25.82
C PHE A 8 48.03 39.44 25.95
N GLU A 9 49.18 38.85 26.25
CA GLU A 9 49.38 37.39 26.13
C GLU A 9 48.61 36.57 27.19
N GLU A 10 48.45 37.06 28.42
CA GLU A 10 47.81 36.32 29.52
C GLU A 10 46.30 36.03 29.30
N ASP A 11 45.53 36.99 28.79
CA ASP A 11 44.09 36.80 28.49
C ASP A 11 43.86 36.22 27.07
N ALA A 12 44.87 36.23 26.20
CA ALA A 12 44.71 35.86 24.79
C ALA A 12 44.46 34.37 24.55
N GLU A 13 45.01 33.46 25.37
CA GLU A 13 44.72 32.03 25.25
C GLU A 13 43.26 31.72 25.63
N LEU A 14 42.76 32.32 26.72
CA LEU A 14 41.38 32.18 27.15
C LEU A 14 40.41 32.64 26.05
N ILE A 15 40.65 33.82 25.47
CA ILE A 15 39.79 34.37 24.41
C ILE A 15 39.88 33.54 23.12
N ARG A 16 41.06 33.04 22.74
CA ARG A 16 41.23 32.15 21.57
C ARG A 16 40.47 30.84 21.71
N ASP A 17 40.39 30.26 22.90
CA ASP A 17 39.69 28.99 23.14
C ASP A 17 38.16 29.18 23.25
N LEU A 18 37.71 30.38 23.63
CA LEU A 18 36.29 30.77 23.67
C LEU A 18 35.71 31.10 22.28
N LEU A 19 36.44 31.86 21.44
CA LEU A 19 35.96 32.35 20.13
C LEU A 19 35.37 31.28 19.18
N PRO A 20 35.96 30.08 19.00
CA PRO A 20 35.44 29.06 18.10
C PRO A 20 34.37 28.15 18.75
N ARG A 21 34.14 28.24 20.05
CA ARG A 21 33.07 27.49 20.73
C ARG A 21 31.79 28.31 20.62
N LYS A 22 30.71 27.71 20.10
CA LYS A 22 29.38 28.29 20.27
C LYS A 22 29.10 28.33 21.78
N LEU A 23 29.08 29.53 22.34
CA LEU A 23 28.81 29.78 23.75
C LEU A 23 27.32 29.53 24.01
N ASP A 24 27.04 28.32 24.46
CA ASP A 24 25.69 27.78 24.63
C ASP A 24 25.27 27.90 26.11
N VAL A 25 24.79 29.08 26.49
CA VAL A 25 24.11 29.31 27.77
C VAL A 25 22.94 30.28 27.55
N ASP A 26 21.72 29.75 27.66
CA ASP A 26 20.43 30.41 27.37
C ASP A 26 20.13 31.62 28.26
N THR A 27 20.78 32.77 28.03
CA THR A 27 20.30 34.03 28.63
C THR A 27 20.53 35.27 27.76
N TYR A 28 21.66 35.43 27.07
CA TYR A 28 21.97 36.69 26.36
C TYR A 28 22.57 36.55 24.95
N ALA A 29 22.10 35.60 24.13
CA ALA A 29 22.60 35.35 22.78
C ALA A 29 21.62 35.72 21.63
N SER A 30 20.74 36.73 21.82
CA SER A 30 19.77 37.20 20.82
C SER A 30 19.73 38.73 20.73
N ASP A 31 19.12 39.32 19.70
CA ASP A 31 19.18 40.79 19.49
C ASP A 31 18.64 41.63 20.65
N LYS A 32 17.70 41.10 21.44
CA LYS A 32 17.15 41.76 22.64
C LYS A 32 18.08 41.69 23.86
N ALA A 33 19.08 40.81 23.81
CA ALA A 33 19.90 40.43 24.95
C ALA A 33 20.78 41.54 25.52
N LEU A 34 21.27 42.48 24.69
CA LEU A 34 22.13 43.55 25.21
C LEU A 34 21.34 44.51 26.12
N ASP A 35 20.09 44.79 25.79
CA ASP A 35 19.22 45.65 26.60
C ASP A 35 18.79 44.95 27.90
N ASP A 36 18.44 43.66 27.83
CA ASP A 36 18.12 42.85 29.01
C ASP A 36 19.37 42.73 29.93
N PHE A 37 20.56 42.42 29.39
CA PHE A 37 21.82 42.42 30.13
C PHE A 37 22.15 43.78 30.80
N ILE A 38 21.86 44.91 30.13
CA ILE A 38 22.02 46.26 30.70
C ILE A 38 20.97 46.53 31.80
N ALA A 39 19.78 45.94 31.72
CA ALA A 39 18.78 46.01 32.79
C ALA A 39 19.22 45.20 34.02
N ASP A 40 19.74 43.99 33.82
CA ASP A 40 20.19 43.12 34.92
C ASP A 40 21.47 43.62 35.59
N LEU A 41 22.34 44.30 34.82
CA LEU A 41 23.44 45.10 35.36
C LEU A 41 22.98 46.29 36.22
N LYS A 42 21.73 46.75 36.09
CA LYS A 42 21.16 47.83 36.92
C LYS A 42 20.30 47.32 38.08
N SER A 43 19.81 46.08 38.04
CA SER A 43 19.06 45.45 39.13
C SER A 43 19.94 44.73 40.16
N ASP A 44 21.25 44.63 39.90
CA ASP A 44 22.23 43.90 40.72
C ASP A 44 22.00 42.37 40.77
N GLU A 45 21.27 41.79 39.81
CA GLU A 45 21.00 40.34 39.76
C GLU A 45 22.19 39.48 39.29
N ILE A 46 23.24 40.10 38.73
CA ILE A 46 24.44 39.42 38.22
C ILE A 46 25.73 40.07 38.72
N GLU A 47 26.67 39.25 39.17
CA GLU A 47 28.05 39.67 39.51
C GLU A 47 28.97 39.36 38.31
N ILE A 48 29.80 40.32 37.90
CA ILE A 48 30.65 40.19 36.70
C ILE A 48 32.11 40.29 37.12
N GLU A 49 32.86 39.21 36.93
CA GLU A 49 34.26 39.12 37.35
C GLU A 49 35.19 39.85 36.36
N ARG A 50 34.98 39.65 35.06
CA ARG A 50 35.73 40.30 33.98
C ARG A 50 34.85 40.50 32.74
N ALA A 51 35.09 41.57 31.99
CA ALA A 51 34.40 41.84 30.74
C ALA A 51 35.38 42.32 29.65
N PHE A 52 35.24 41.74 28.46
CA PHE A 52 36.17 41.93 27.34
C PHE A 52 35.40 42.42 26.11
N PHE A 53 35.84 43.54 25.53
CA PHE A 53 35.28 44.05 24.28
C PHE A 53 36.16 43.65 23.11
N ILE A 54 35.64 42.80 22.23
CA ILE A 54 36.37 42.29 21.07
C ILE A 54 35.91 43.08 19.86
N THR A 55 36.88 43.69 19.17
CA THR A 55 36.68 44.48 17.96
C THR A 55 37.23 43.70 16.79
N GLU A 56 36.35 43.24 15.91
CA GLU A 56 36.72 42.54 14.69
C GLU A 56 37.10 43.57 13.61
N LEU A 57 38.31 43.43 13.08
CA LEU A 57 38.84 44.29 12.04
C LEU A 57 38.76 43.58 10.70
N ALA A 58 38.25 44.29 9.70
CA ALA A 58 38.11 43.77 8.34
C ALA A 58 39.46 43.28 7.79
N GLY A 59 39.45 42.08 7.21
CA GLY A 59 40.63 41.52 6.56
C GLY A 59 40.94 42.24 5.24
N HIS A 60 41.82 43.23 5.27
CA HIS A 60 42.38 43.81 4.05
C HIS A 60 43.34 42.80 3.38
N GLU A 61 43.04 42.36 2.14
CA GLU A 61 43.97 41.53 1.35
C GLU A 61 45.21 42.31 0.89
N ASP A 62 45.16 43.65 0.89
CA ASP A 62 46.29 44.52 0.59
C ASP A 62 47.00 45.00 1.87
N VAL A 63 48.34 45.02 1.81
CA VAL A 63 49.21 45.44 2.91
C VAL A 63 48.84 46.87 3.37
N PRO A 64 48.48 47.09 4.64
CA PRO A 64 48.15 48.44 5.10
C PRO A 64 49.38 49.34 5.00
N GLN A 65 49.24 50.46 4.28
CA GLN A 65 50.24 51.53 4.30
C GLN A 65 50.35 52.07 5.73
N GLU A 66 51.58 52.34 6.19
CA GLU A 66 51.83 52.82 7.55
C GLU A 66 51.00 54.09 7.85
N GLY A 67 50.06 54.00 8.79
CA GLY A 67 49.21 55.10 9.23
C GLY A 67 47.73 54.99 8.85
N ALA A 68 47.30 53.99 8.08
CA ALA A 68 45.86 53.75 7.85
C ALA A 68 45.21 53.09 9.08
N GLU A 69 44.14 53.69 9.62
CA GLU A 69 43.35 53.06 10.69
C GLU A 69 42.55 51.86 10.15
N PRO A 70 42.54 50.71 10.84
CA PRO A 70 41.87 49.51 10.36
C PRO A 70 40.34 49.67 10.42
N VAL A 71 39.65 49.29 9.35
CA VAL A 71 38.18 49.34 9.28
C VAL A 71 37.59 48.31 10.24
N ILE A 72 36.73 48.76 11.15
CA ILE A 72 36.02 47.91 12.10
C ILE A 72 34.83 47.26 11.39
N GLU A 73 34.79 45.93 11.37
CA GLU A 73 33.72 45.14 10.76
C GLU A 73 32.60 44.82 11.76
N SER A 74 32.97 44.42 12.98
CA SER A 74 32.04 44.14 14.08
C SER A 74 32.64 44.53 15.45
N GLN A 75 31.79 44.70 16.46
CA GLN A 75 32.21 44.79 17.87
C GLN A 75 31.23 44.02 18.74
N TYR A 76 31.75 43.14 19.60
CA TYR A 76 30.95 42.36 20.54
C TYR A 76 31.55 42.38 21.95
N LEU A 77 30.69 42.11 22.93
CA LEU A 77 31.04 42.01 24.35
C LEU A 77 31.05 40.54 24.75
N THR A 78 32.16 40.08 25.32
CA THR A 78 32.25 38.79 26.00
C THR A 78 32.48 39.03 27.49
N ALA A 79 31.54 38.61 28.32
CA ALA A 79 31.58 38.80 29.78
C ALA A 79 31.64 37.45 30.52
N ILE A 80 32.36 37.43 31.64
CA ILE A 80 32.38 36.33 32.60
C ILE A 80 31.48 36.72 33.77
N ILE A 81 30.33 36.05 33.87
CA ILE A 81 29.33 36.25 34.92
C ILE A 81 29.53 35.19 35.99
N LEU A 82 29.61 35.58 37.25
CA LEU A 82 29.55 34.70 38.40
C LEU A 82 28.10 34.60 38.86
N LYS A 83 27.51 33.40 38.75
CA LYS A 83 26.19 33.10 39.32
C LYS A 83 26.35 32.06 40.42
N GLY A 84 26.57 32.54 41.64
CA GLY A 84 27.06 31.70 42.74
C GLY A 84 28.47 31.19 42.45
N ASN A 85 28.72 29.89 42.65
CA ASN A 85 30.02 29.28 42.40
C ASN A 85 30.27 28.83 40.94
N GLN A 86 29.41 29.21 39.98
CA GLN A 86 29.61 28.91 38.56
C GLN A 86 30.02 30.15 37.78
N GLN A 87 31.18 30.07 37.10
CA GLN A 87 31.59 30.99 36.05
C GLN A 87 30.83 30.64 34.77
N ILE A 88 30.07 31.61 34.26
CA ILE A 88 29.27 31.52 33.04
C ILE A 88 29.85 32.51 32.03
N TYR A 89 30.17 32.01 30.83
CA TYR A 89 30.73 32.80 29.75
C TYR A 89 29.63 33.20 28.78
N VAL A 90 29.46 34.50 28.56
CA VAL A 90 28.38 35.06 27.75
C VAL A 90 28.98 35.93 26.65
N ARG A 91 28.65 35.65 25.39
CA ARG A 91 28.96 36.51 24.24
C ARG A 91 27.68 37.20 23.77
N ILE A 92 27.74 38.52 23.68
CA ILE A 92 26.65 39.38 23.23
C ILE A 92 27.13 40.11 21.96
N ASP A 93 26.60 39.71 20.81
CA ASP A 93 26.76 40.41 19.53
C ASP A 93 25.63 41.45 19.38
N PRO A 94 25.95 42.75 19.22
CA PRO A 94 24.97 43.78 18.95
C PRO A 94 24.85 44.05 17.45
N ASP A 95 23.64 43.88 16.89
CA ASP A 95 23.40 44.28 15.51
C ASP A 95 23.36 45.82 15.38
N ARG A 96 24.52 46.38 14.99
CA ARG A 96 24.74 47.75 14.46
C ARG A 96 24.24 48.95 15.29
N SER A 97 24.21 48.88 16.62
CA SER A 97 24.07 50.07 17.48
C SER A 97 25.27 50.28 18.43
N THR A 98 26.29 51.02 17.96
CA THR A 98 27.52 51.32 18.73
C THR A 98 27.28 52.13 20.00
N ALA A 99 26.15 52.86 20.10
CA ALA A 99 25.77 53.62 21.29
C ALA A 99 25.51 52.73 22.52
N THR A 100 24.82 51.60 22.35
CA THR A 100 24.41 50.72 23.46
C THR A 100 25.62 50.03 24.10
N LEU A 101 26.60 49.61 23.30
CA LEU A 101 27.91 49.14 23.79
C LEU A 101 28.65 50.20 24.62
N GLN A 102 28.58 51.49 24.24
CA GLN A 102 29.21 52.57 25.01
C GLN A 102 28.49 52.83 26.34
N THR A 103 27.16 52.65 26.40
CA THR A 103 26.40 52.66 27.65
C THR A 103 26.82 51.51 28.57
N ALA A 104 26.95 50.29 28.04
CA ALA A 104 27.45 49.14 28.79
C ALA A 104 28.89 49.35 29.32
N LYS A 105 29.80 49.85 28.49
CA LYS A 105 31.18 50.24 28.90
C LYS A 105 31.18 51.23 30.06
N THR A 106 30.31 52.24 30.00
CA THR A 106 30.22 53.26 31.05
C THR A 106 29.71 52.67 32.37
N LEU A 107 28.65 51.84 32.34
CA LEU A 107 28.09 51.21 33.54
C LEU A 107 29.06 50.23 34.22
N LEU A 108 29.76 49.39 33.44
CA LEU A 108 30.78 48.47 33.94
C LEU A 108 31.93 49.22 34.63
N ARG A 109 32.35 50.36 34.04
CA ARG A 109 33.41 51.20 34.58
C ARG A 109 32.99 51.93 35.87
N ASP A 110 31.75 52.40 35.96
CA ASP A 110 31.20 53.03 37.17
C ASP A 110 31.17 52.03 38.34
N LYS A 111 30.84 50.76 38.05
CA LYS A 111 30.94 49.63 38.98
C LYS A 111 32.37 49.13 39.24
N SER A 112 33.40 49.83 38.77
CA SER A 112 34.82 49.48 38.96
C SER A 112 35.24 48.10 38.42
N ILE A 113 34.50 47.54 37.47
CA ILE A 113 34.86 46.27 36.81
C ILE A 113 35.96 46.53 35.78
N GLU A 114 37.03 45.73 35.80
CA GLU A 114 38.11 45.88 34.84
C GLU A 114 37.67 45.43 33.43
N THR A 115 37.68 46.37 32.48
CA THR A 115 37.33 46.11 31.08
C THR A 115 38.52 46.29 30.16
N ARG A 116 38.82 45.28 29.33
CA ARG A 116 39.89 45.32 28.32
C ARG A 116 39.30 45.24 26.91
N SER A 117 39.92 45.93 25.94
CA SER A 117 39.47 45.95 24.55
C SER A 117 40.54 45.37 23.63
N PHE A 118 40.17 44.42 22.78
CA PHE A 118 41.10 43.68 21.93
C PHE A 118 40.74 43.82 20.45
N PRO A 119 41.67 44.32 19.60
CA PRO A 119 41.52 44.24 18.16
C PRO A 119 41.84 42.81 17.68
N LEU A 120 40.94 42.23 16.90
CA LEU A 120 41.11 40.92 16.28
C LEU A 120 41.22 41.07 14.76
N SER A 121 42.20 40.38 14.16
CA SER A 121 42.35 40.26 12.71
C SER A 121 42.43 38.80 12.30
N LEU A 122 41.67 38.45 11.25
CA LEU A 122 41.58 37.11 10.68
C LEU A 122 42.37 37.08 9.36
N ASN A 123 43.57 36.50 9.39
CA ASN A 123 44.48 36.55 8.24
C ASN A 123 44.28 35.33 7.30
N PRO A 124 44.02 35.50 5.97
CA PRO A 124 43.57 34.38 5.14
C PRO A 124 44.61 33.33 4.68
N LYS A 125 45.94 33.62 4.60
CA LYS A 125 46.93 32.78 3.88
C LYS A 125 48.37 32.81 4.48
N THR A 126 49.14 31.70 4.31
CA THR A 126 50.61 31.40 4.55
C THR A 126 51.12 31.16 6.01
N PHE A 127 52.00 30.20 6.43
CA PHE A 127 53.20 29.41 5.94
C PHE A 127 54.59 29.98 6.41
N SER A 128 55.66 29.23 6.81
CA SER A 128 55.95 27.76 6.95
C SER A 128 57.31 27.38 7.64
N ILE A 129 57.43 26.16 8.24
CA ILE A 129 58.65 25.28 8.43
C ILE A 129 59.75 25.58 9.49
N THR A 130 60.18 24.52 10.23
CA THR A 130 61.60 24.23 10.57
C THR A 130 61.82 22.70 10.72
N GLN A 131 63.00 22.15 10.36
CA GLN A 131 63.18 20.70 10.10
C GLN A 131 63.88 19.88 11.22
N PRO A 132 63.54 18.59 11.33
CA PRO A 132 64.57 17.53 11.23
C PRO A 132 64.17 16.25 10.45
N ASN A 133 65.19 15.58 9.88
CA ASN A 133 65.19 14.22 9.27
C ASN A 133 64.13 13.90 8.19
N THR A 134 64.15 14.72 7.13
CA THR A 134 63.22 14.76 5.99
C THR A 134 62.99 13.43 5.26
N ALA A 135 63.89 12.46 5.24
CA ALA A 135 63.67 11.24 4.45
C ALA A 135 62.60 10.32 5.06
N LEU A 136 62.69 10.05 6.37
CA LEU A 136 61.78 9.15 7.06
C LEU A 136 60.45 9.85 7.37
N THR A 137 60.48 11.10 7.82
CA THR A 137 59.26 11.87 8.08
C THR A 137 58.47 12.15 6.80
N TYR A 138 59.09 12.43 5.66
CA TYR A 138 58.35 12.65 4.41
C TYR A 138 57.72 11.36 3.88
N PHE A 139 58.34 10.19 4.07
CA PHE A 139 57.70 8.91 3.76
C PHE A 139 56.50 8.65 4.69
N LEU A 140 56.64 8.93 6.00
CA LEU A 140 55.59 8.77 7.01
C LEU A 140 54.54 9.89 7.04
N SER A 141 54.75 11.03 6.39
CA SER A 141 53.79 12.15 6.33
C SER A 141 53.16 12.35 4.95
N ALA A 142 53.87 12.07 3.85
CA ALA A 142 53.34 12.14 2.50
C ALA A 142 52.68 10.83 2.07
N ILE A 143 53.17 9.67 2.53
CA ILE A 143 52.51 8.37 2.29
C ILE A 143 51.83 7.88 3.56
N GLY A 144 52.45 7.99 4.73
CA GLY A 144 51.93 7.43 5.99
C GLY A 144 50.45 7.73 6.33
N PRO A 145 49.89 8.94 6.15
CA PRO A 145 48.46 9.18 6.38
C PRO A 145 47.58 8.42 5.39
N TYR A 146 48.00 8.33 4.12
CA TYR A 146 47.33 7.52 3.10
C TYR A 146 47.56 6.03 3.31
N LEU A 147 48.71 5.61 3.83
CA LEU A 147 49.01 4.21 4.17
C LEU A 147 48.22 3.76 5.39
N ILE A 148 48.03 4.63 6.38
CA ILE A 148 47.16 4.41 7.55
C ILE A 148 45.70 4.44 7.11
N LEU A 149 45.28 5.38 6.25
CA LEU A 149 43.93 5.41 5.68
C LEU A 149 43.65 4.15 4.84
N ILE A 150 44.58 3.74 3.99
CA ILE A 150 44.52 2.50 3.21
C ILE A 150 44.53 1.29 4.15
N LEU A 151 45.35 1.24 5.19
CA LEU A 151 45.36 0.14 6.16
C LEU A 151 44.10 0.10 7.00
N ILE A 152 43.50 1.24 7.36
CA ILE A 152 42.21 1.31 8.07
C ILE A 152 41.09 0.86 7.13
N ILE A 153 41.01 1.38 5.90
CA ILE A 153 40.03 0.96 4.89
C ILE A 153 40.20 -0.54 4.56
N TRP A 154 41.43 -1.01 4.37
CA TRP A 154 41.77 -2.42 4.11
C TRP A 154 41.49 -3.31 5.32
N PHE A 155 41.73 -2.84 6.55
CA PHE A 155 41.37 -3.54 7.78
C PHE A 155 39.85 -3.61 7.96
N PHE A 156 39.11 -2.55 7.66
CA PHE A 156 37.65 -2.56 7.68
C PHE A 156 37.08 -3.45 6.56
N ILE A 157 37.64 -3.42 5.34
CA ILE A 157 37.27 -4.33 4.24
C ILE A 157 37.56 -5.78 4.62
N ILE A 158 38.76 -6.09 5.13
CA ILE A 158 39.10 -7.47 5.56
C ILE A 158 38.27 -7.90 6.77
N ARG A 159 37.96 -7.01 7.71
CA ARG A 159 37.06 -7.30 8.84
C ARG A 159 35.63 -7.54 8.36
N GLN A 160 35.16 -6.80 7.35
CA GLN A 160 33.88 -7.04 6.69
C GLN A 160 33.88 -8.37 5.91
N MET A 161 34.99 -8.75 5.28
CA MET A 161 35.15 -10.03 4.56
C MET A 161 35.41 -11.25 5.47
N ARG A 162 35.89 -11.05 6.71
CA ARG A 162 36.23 -12.13 7.66
C ARG A 162 35.24 -12.31 8.82
N SER A 163 34.15 -11.54 8.86
CA SER A 163 33.08 -11.78 9.81
C SER A 163 32.30 -13.05 9.44
N PRO A 164 32.26 -14.10 10.29
CA PRO A 164 31.48 -15.31 10.03
C PRO A 164 29.98 -14.98 10.16
N GLY A 165 29.37 -14.56 9.05
CA GLY A 165 27.97 -14.10 8.98
C GLY A 165 27.77 -12.77 8.22
N GLY A 166 28.84 -12.08 7.81
CA GLY A 166 28.77 -10.77 7.13
C GLY A 166 28.98 -10.84 5.62
N SER A 167 28.09 -11.47 4.85
CA SER A 167 28.26 -11.53 3.39
C SER A 167 27.90 -10.19 2.70
N GLY A 168 28.91 -9.49 2.17
CA GLY A 168 28.71 -8.69 0.96
C GLY A 168 29.11 -7.21 0.94
N GLY A 169 30.40 -6.89 1.15
CA GLY A 169 30.96 -5.60 0.71
C GLY A 169 31.28 -5.61 -0.79
N VAL A 170 30.68 -4.71 -1.57
CA VAL A 170 30.91 -4.37 -3.00
C VAL A 170 30.76 -5.52 -4.03
N LEU A 171 31.39 -6.67 -3.82
CA LEU A 171 31.27 -7.88 -4.67
C LEU A 171 29.90 -8.58 -4.58
N SER A 172 28.99 -8.11 -3.72
CA SER A 172 27.63 -8.66 -3.58
C SER A 172 26.56 -7.89 -4.36
N PHE A 173 26.90 -6.80 -5.07
CA PHE A 173 25.92 -6.01 -5.82
C PHE A 173 25.19 -6.83 -6.92
N GLY A 174 25.86 -7.84 -7.49
CA GLY A 174 25.30 -8.73 -8.51
C GLY A 174 24.72 -10.06 -8.02
N ARG A 175 24.73 -10.36 -6.71
CA ARG A 175 24.15 -11.60 -6.19
C ARG A 175 22.63 -11.51 -6.12
N SER A 176 21.96 -12.60 -6.48
CA SER A 176 20.52 -12.74 -6.31
C SER A 176 20.15 -12.70 -4.82
N ARG A 177 19.14 -11.90 -4.47
CA ARG A 177 18.53 -11.85 -3.12
C ARG A 177 17.38 -12.86 -2.96
N ALA A 178 17.26 -13.83 -3.87
CA ALA A 178 16.22 -14.84 -3.84
C ALA A 178 16.12 -15.51 -2.47
N ALA A 179 14.93 -15.52 -1.89
CA ALA A 179 14.64 -16.32 -0.71
C ALA A 179 14.65 -17.80 -1.13
N LEU A 180 15.73 -18.50 -0.80
CA LEU A 180 15.93 -19.90 -1.17
C LEU A 180 15.21 -20.79 -0.15
N TYR A 181 14.02 -21.28 -0.51
CA TYR A 181 13.26 -22.20 0.32
C TYR A 181 13.82 -23.62 0.14
N THR A 182 14.88 -23.91 0.91
CA THR A 182 15.50 -25.24 1.01
C THR A 182 14.57 -26.22 1.73
N LYS A 183 14.82 -27.54 1.61
CA LYS A 183 14.05 -28.62 2.29
C LYS A 183 13.84 -28.44 3.81
N GLU A 184 14.67 -27.64 4.48
CA GLU A 184 14.58 -27.35 5.92
C GLU A 184 13.63 -26.19 6.25
N ASN A 185 13.31 -25.31 5.29
CA ASN A 185 12.40 -24.17 5.41
C ASN A 185 11.18 -24.34 4.48
N ARG A 186 10.60 -25.54 4.42
CA ARG A 186 9.44 -25.83 3.57
C ARG A 186 8.22 -24.98 3.95
N THR A 187 7.55 -24.41 2.95
CA THR A 187 6.14 -24.07 3.07
C THR A 187 5.31 -25.34 2.92
N ASN A 188 4.63 -25.78 3.98
CA ASN A 188 3.74 -26.96 3.97
C ASN A 188 2.42 -26.71 3.20
N ILE A 189 2.47 -25.96 2.09
CA ILE A 189 1.32 -25.57 1.29
C ILE A 189 1.22 -26.55 0.13
N THR A 190 0.07 -27.20 -0.01
CA THR A 190 -0.20 -28.21 -1.05
C THR A 190 -1.41 -27.82 -1.89
N PHE A 191 -1.80 -28.67 -2.85
CA PHE A 191 -3.02 -28.46 -3.63
C PHE A 191 -4.31 -28.53 -2.80
N GLU A 192 -4.26 -29.02 -1.55
CA GLU A 192 -5.39 -28.98 -0.59
C GLU A 192 -5.60 -27.59 0.04
N ASP A 193 -4.56 -26.75 0.09
CA ASP A 193 -4.64 -25.36 0.60
C ASP A 193 -5.13 -24.36 -0.46
N VAL A 194 -5.34 -24.81 -1.70
CA VAL A 194 -5.84 -24.02 -2.82
C VAL A 194 -7.23 -24.53 -3.22
N ALA A 195 -8.19 -23.64 -3.45
CA ALA A 195 -9.58 -23.99 -3.73
C ALA A 195 -10.19 -23.07 -4.80
N GLY A 196 -11.27 -23.53 -5.46
CA GLY A 196 -12.00 -22.73 -6.45
C GLY A 196 -11.28 -22.42 -7.76
N VAL A 197 -10.27 -23.22 -8.13
CA VAL A 197 -9.44 -23.05 -9.35
C VAL A 197 -9.06 -24.43 -9.92
N ASP A 198 -10.05 -25.31 -10.05
CA ASP A 198 -9.80 -26.74 -10.32
C ASP A 198 -9.31 -26.99 -11.76
N GLU A 199 -9.76 -26.22 -12.75
CA GLU A 199 -9.23 -26.27 -14.11
C GLU A 199 -7.72 -25.95 -14.15
N ALA A 200 -7.30 -24.91 -13.42
CA ALA A 200 -5.90 -24.55 -13.30
C ALA A 200 -5.08 -25.61 -12.54
N LYS A 201 -5.65 -26.25 -11.50
CA LYS A 201 -5.03 -27.41 -10.84
C LYS A 201 -4.84 -28.56 -11.81
N ASP A 202 -5.86 -28.89 -12.61
CA ASP A 202 -5.84 -30.00 -13.55
C ASP A 202 -4.72 -29.85 -14.59
N GLU A 203 -4.56 -28.66 -15.21
CA GLU A 203 -3.44 -28.36 -16.10
C GLU A 203 -2.08 -28.43 -15.38
N LEU A 204 -2.00 -27.93 -14.14
CA LEU A 204 -0.77 -27.91 -13.35
C LEU A 204 -0.36 -29.29 -12.81
N ARG A 205 -1.25 -30.29 -12.80
CA ARG A 205 -0.88 -31.69 -12.47
C ARG A 205 0.11 -32.29 -13.47
N GLU A 206 0.06 -31.92 -14.75
CA GLU A 206 1.03 -32.38 -15.76
C GLU A 206 2.47 -31.96 -15.37
N ILE A 207 2.61 -30.71 -14.93
CA ILE A 207 3.89 -30.11 -14.51
C ILE A 207 4.41 -30.75 -13.21
N ILE A 208 3.52 -31.08 -12.28
CA ILE A 208 3.86 -31.77 -11.03
C ILE A 208 4.32 -33.21 -11.29
N GLU A 209 3.56 -33.97 -12.10
CA GLU A 209 3.92 -35.33 -12.49
C GLU A 209 5.26 -35.36 -13.23
N PHE A 210 5.53 -34.35 -14.06
CA PHE A 210 6.84 -34.17 -14.66
C PHE A 210 7.95 -33.90 -13.63
N LEU A 211 7.77 -32.98 -12.68
CA LEU A 211 8.76 -32.68 -11.64
C LEU A 211 9.05 -33.90 -10.74
N LYS A 212 8.02 -34.69 -10.41
CA LYS A 212 8.14 -35.95 -9.66
C LYS A 212 8.85 -37.04 -10.47
N HIS A 213 8.58 -37.15 -11.77
CA HIS A 213 8.97 -38.29 -12.61
C HIS A 213 9.58 -37.90 -13.97
N PRO A 214 10.64 -37.07 -14.04
CA PRO A 214 11.13 -36.50 -15.29
C PRO A 214 11.59 -37.56 -16.31
N GLY A 215 12.19 -38.66 -15.83
CA GLY A 215 12.63 -39.78 -16.66
C GLY A 215 11.50 -40.59 -17.33
N LYS A 216 10.24 -40.39 -16.95
CA LYS A 216 9.07 -41.01 -17.61
C LYS A 216 8.78 -40.34 -18.96
N PHE A 217 8.89 -39.01 -19.00
CA PHE A 217 8.62 -38.19 -20.19
C PHE A 217 9.78 -38.20 -21.18
N ALA A 218 11.02 -38.11 -20.68
CA ALA A 218 12.23 -38.17 -21.52
C ALA A 218 12.33 -39.46 -22.35
N LYS A 219 11.91 -40.61 -21.78
CA LYS A 219 11.87 -41.91 -22.49
C LYS A 219 10.91 -41.96 -23.68
N LEU A 220 9.89 -41.09 -23.70
CA LEU A 220 8.88 -41.01 -24.76
C LEU A 220 9.17 -39.87 -25.74
N GLY A 221 10.28 -39.14 -25.58
CA GLY A 221 10.61 -37.96 -26.39
C GLY A 221 9.73 -36.74 -26.10
N GLY A 222 9.05 -36.70 -24.96
CA GLY A 222 8.23 -35.57 -24.55
C GLY A 222 9.10 -34.37 -24.17
N SER A 223 8.95 -33.24 -24.88
CA SER A 223 9.59 -31.98 -24.51
C SER A 223 8.90 -31.38 -23.29
N ILE A 224 9.70 -30.78 -22.41
CA ILE A 224 9.28 -30.23 -21.12
C ILE A 224 8.94 -28.75 -21.31
N PRO A 225 7.81 -28.24 -20.78
CA PRO A 225 7.50 -26.82 -20.83
C PRO A 225 8.55 -26.05 -20.01
N ARG A 226 9.21 -25.08 -20.64
CA ARG A 226 10.30 -24.33 -20.00
C ARG A 226 9.78 -23.23 -19.08
N GLY A 227 8.57 -22.74 -19.36
CA GLY A 227 7.98 -21.62 -18.67
C GLY A 227 6.46 -21.69 -18.64
N VAL A 228 5.88 -21.47 -17.46
CA VAL A 228 4.43 -21.40 -17.23
C VAL A 228 4.09 -19.97 -16.80
N LEU A 229 3.18 -19.32 -17.50
CA LEU A 229 2.70 -17.99 -17.13
C LEU A 229 1.33 -18.12 -16.45
N LEU A 230 1.26 -17.80 -15.16
CA LEU A 230 0.01 -17.67 -14.41
C LEU A 230 -0.55 -16.27 -14.64
N VAL A 231 -1.69 -16.21 -15.31
CA VAL A 231 -2.41 -14.97 -15.64
C VAL A 231 -3.64 -14.87 -14.75
N GLY A 232 -4.02 -13.68 -14.29
CA GLY A 232 -5.31 -13.50 -13.60
C GLY A 232 -5.34 -12.25 -12.73
N SER A 233 -6.50 -11.91 -12.18
CA SER A 233 -6.68 -10.74 -11.31
C SER A 233 -5.78 -10.76 -10.06
N PRO A 234 -5.46 -9.60 -9.46
CA PRO A 234 -4.79 -9.57 -8.16
C PRO A 234 -5.64 -10.31 -7.11
N GLY A 235 -4.98 -10.98 -6.16
CA GLY A 235 -5.66 -11.72 -5.09
C GLY A 235 -6.24 -13.09 -5.46
N THR A 236 -6.16 -13.56 -6.72
CA THR A 236 -6.63 -14.91 -7.12
C THR A 236 -5.71 -16.06 -6.69
N GLY A 237 -4.60 -15.76 -6.00
CA GLY A 237 -3.74 -16.80 -5.41
C GLY A 237 -2.60 -17.31 -6.30
N LYS A 238 -2.21 -16.61 -7.38
CA LYS A 238 -1.06 -16.99 -8.25
C LYS A 238 0.20 -17.41 -7.47
N THR A 239 0.64 -16.59 -6.51
CA THR A 239 1.79 -16.85 -5.62
C THR A 239 1.57 -18.04 -4.67
N LEU A 240 0.31 -18.30 -4.27
CA LEU A 240 -0.07 -19.46 -3.46
C LEU A 240 -0.01 -20.74 -4.32
N MET A 241 -0.51 -20.68 -5.56
CA MET A 241 -0.49 -21.78 -6.50
C MET A 241 0.94 -22.21 -6.85
N ALA A 242 1.85 -21.26 -7.09
CA ALA A 242 3.26 -21.56 -7.32
C ALA A 242 3.94 -22.28 -6.14
N LYS A 243 3.63 -21.89 -4.90
CA LYS A 243 4.07 -22.59 -3.68
C LYS A 243 3.46 -23.99 -3.58
N ALA A 244 2.18 -24.12 -3.91
CA ALA A 244 1.45 -25.39 -3.88
C ALA A 244 2.01 -26.40 -4.90
N ILE A 245 2.42 -25.95 -6.11
CA ILE A 245 3.10 -26.80 -7.09
C ILE A 245 4.43 -27.33 -6.53
N ALA A 246 5.25 -26.46 -5.93
CA ALA A 246 6.55 -26.86 -5.38
C ALA A 246 6.42 -27.78 -4.15
N GLY A 247 5.44 -27.52 -3.28
CA GLY A 247 5.12 -28.37 -2.13
C GLY A 247 4.57 -29.73 -2.55
N GLU A 248 3.68 -29.78 -3.53
CA GLU A 248 3.13 -31.01 -4.08
C GLU A 248 4.20 -31.85 -4.80
N ALA A 249 5.10 -31.22 -5.56
CA ALA A 249 6.20 -31.90 -6.26
C ALA A 249 7.43 -32.24 -5.38
N ASP A 250 7.49 -31.75 -4.15
CA ASP A 250 8.65 -31.80 -3.23
C ASP A 250 9.99 -31.34 -3.83
N VAL A 251 9.97 -30.19 -4.52
CA VAL A 251 11.16 -29.56 -5.13
C VAL A 251 11.53 -28.23 -4.45
N PRO A 252 12.82 -27.81 -4.47
CA PRO A 252 13.22 -26.48 -4.00
C PRO A 252 12.50 -25.35 -4.73
N PHE A 253 12.14 -24.31 -3.99
CA PHE A 253 11.36 -23.17 -4.47
C PHE A 253 12.14 -21.86 -4.33
N PHE A 254 12.36 -21.18 -5.45
CA PHE A 254 12.94 -19.84 -5.49
C PHE A 254 11.81 -18.82 -5.71
N ASN A 255 11.59 -17.90 -4.77
CA ASN A 255 10.58 -16.84 -4.87
C ASN A 255 11.25 -15.48 -5.03
N ILE A 256 10.93 -14.74 -6.10
CA ILE A 256 11.51 -13.45 -6.43
C ILE A 256 10.45 -12.56 -7.07
N SER A 257 10.47 -11.26 -6.78
CA SER A 257 9.63 -10.31 -7.49
C SER A 257 10.31 -9.81 -8.76
N GLY A 258 9.56 -9.62 -9.85
CA GLY A 258 10.04 -8.96 -11.07
C GLY A 258 10.58 -7.56 -10.78
N SER A 259 10.00 -6.88 -9.80
CA SER A 259 10.47 -5.58 -9.31
C SER A 259 11.86 -5.63 -8.62
N ASP A 260 12.33 -6.78 -8.11
CA ASP A 260 13.67 -6.93 -7.50
C ASP A 260 14.83 -6.85 -8.52
N PHE A 261 14.52 -6.94 -9.81
CA PHE A 261 15.49 -6.84 -10.90
C PHE A 261 15.53 -5.46 -11.57
N VAL A 262 14.68 -4.51 -11.16
CA VAL A 262 14.64 -3.15 -11.71
C VAL A 262 15.38 -2.20 -10.76
N GLU A 263 16.62 -1.84 -11.09
CA GLU A 263 17.45 -0.95 -10.27
C GLU A 263 17.99 0.26 -11.02
N MET A 264 18.48 1.25 -10.27
CA MET A 264 19.08 2.48 -10.82
C MET A 264 20.41 2.25 -11.56
N PHE A 265 21.01 1.06 -11.47
CA PHE A 265 22.31 0.74 -12.04
C PHE A 265 22.17 -0.26 -13.19
N VAL A 266 22.48 0.20 -14.40
CA VAL A 266 22.46 -0.61 -15.64
C VAL A 266 23.30 -1.88 -15.45
N GLY A 267 22.73 -3.03 -15.81
CA GLY A 267 23.39 -4.34 -15.76
C GLY A 267 23.31 -5.08 -14.43
N VAL A 268 22.83 -4.46 -13.34
CA VAL A 268 22.67 -5.15 -12.05
C VAL A 268 21.56 -6.20 -12.10
N GLY A 269 20.37 -5.86 -12.62
CA GLY A 269 19.28 -6.81 -12.83
C GLY A 269 19.69 -8.01 -13.67
N ALA A 270 20.29 -7.77 -14.84
CA ALA A 270 20.86 -8.81 -15.70
C ALA A 270 21.92 -9.70 -15.01
N SER A 271 22.72 -9.17 -14.08
CA SER A 271 23.66 -10.01 -13.29
C SER A 271 22.93 -10.90 -12.30
N ARG A 272 21.89 -10.39 -11.62
CA ARG A 272 21.09 -11.17 -10.65
C ARG A 272 20.34 -12.30 -11.33
N VAL A 273 19.83 -12.07 -12.54
CA VAL A 273 19.18 -13.11 -13.37
C VAL A 273 20.14 -14.27 -13.63
N ARG A 274 21.38 -14.00 -14.06
CA ARG A 274 22.39 -15.06 -14.29
C ARG A 274 22.76 -15.80 -13.01
N ASP A 275 22.92 -15.08 -11.89
CA ASP A 275 23.25 -15.68 -10.60
C ASP A 275 22.11 -16.58 -10.07
N LEU A 276 20.85 -16.13 -10.19
CA LEU A 276 19.66 -16.95 -9.93
C LEU A 276 19.68 -18.25 -10.73
N PHE A 277 19.80 -18.16 -12.05
CA PHE A 277 19.77 -19.35 -12.90
C PHE A 277 21.01 -20.23 -12.71
N LYS A 278 22.13 -19.68 -12.20
CA LYS A 278 23.26 -20.49 -11.72
C LYS A 278 22.89 -21.27 -10.44
N GLN A 279 22.33 -20.62 -9.43
CA GLN A 279 21.89 -21.29 -8.19
C GLN A 279 20.82 -22.37 -8.47
N ALA A 280 19.86 -22.09 -9.35
CA ALA A 280 18.85 -23.07 -9.77
C ALA A 280 19.45 -24.29 -10.48
N ARG A 281 20.51 -24.11 -11.30
CA ARG A 281 21.27 -25.22 -11.91
C ARG A 281 21.99 -26.08 -10.89
N GLU A 282 22.45 -25.50 -9.78
CA GLU A 282 23.08 -26.22 -8.66
C GLU A 282 22.04 -26.97 -7.78
N CYS A 283 20.77 -26.56 -7.81
CA CYS A 283 19.67 -27.14 -7.01
C CYS A 283 18.64 -27.96 -7.82
N SER A 284 18.95 -28.35 -9.07
CA SER A 284 17.98 -29.04 -9.96
C SER A 284 17.64 -30.47 -9.48
N PRO A 285 16.38 -30.96 -9.64
CA PRO A 285 15.23 -30.26 -10.22
C PRO A 285 14.65 -29.23 -9.23
N CYS A 286 14.24 -28.07 -9.73
CA CYS A 286 13.72 -26.97 -8.90
C CYS A 286 12.73 -26.09 -9.65
N LEU A 287 11.97 -25.30 -8.89
CA LEU A 287 10.97 -24.37 -9.40
C LEU A 287 11.36 -22.92 -9.08
N ILE A 288 11.40 -22.08 -10.11
CA ILE A 288 11.67 -20.64 -9.99
C ILE A 288 10.36 -19.90 -10.21
N PHE A 289 9.92 -19.11 -9.24
CA PHE A 289 8.76 -18.25 -9.36
C PHE A 289 9.15 -16.77 -9.44
N LEU A 290 8.65 -16.10 -10.48
CA LEU A 290 8.79 -14.67 -10.73
C LEU A 290 7.42 -14.01 -10.61
N ASP A 291 7.13 -13.38 -9.48
CA ASP A 291 5.94 -12.54 -9.34
C ASP A 291 6.11 -11.22 -10.13
N GLU A 292 5.03 -10.50 -10.42
CA GLU A 292 5.07 -9.21 -11.14
C GLU A 292 5.98 -9.18 -12.39
N ILE A 293 5.94 -10.22 -13.24
CA ILE A 293 6.86 -10.32 -14.39
C ILE A 293 6.71 -9.15 -15.37
N ASP A 294 5.57 -8.46 -15.38
CA ASP A 294 5.33 -7.22 -16.13
C ASP A 294 6.18 -6.02 -15.67
N ALA A 295 6.85 -6.09 -14.52
CA ALA A 295 7.84 -5.10 -14.12
C ALA A 295 9.08 -5.10 -15.05
N VAL A 296 9.55 -6.28 -15.47
CA VAL A 296 10.72 -6.46 -16.36
C VAL A 296 10.33 -6.80 -17.79
N GLY A 297 9.20 -7.49 -17.97
CA GLY A 297 8.73 -8.03 -19.24
C GLY A 297 7.90 -7.09 -20.09
N ARG A 298 7.81 -5.79 -19.74
CA ARG A 298 6.92 -4.86 -20.42
C ARG A 298 7.39 -4.55 -21.85
N LYS A 299 6.46 -4.63 -22.80
CA LYS A 299 6.64 -4.26 -24.20
C LYS A 299 7.07 -2.79 -24.34
N ARG A 300 7.97 -2.53 -25.29
CA ARG A 300 8.51 -1.20 -25.61
C ARG A 300 7.41 -0.15 -25.78
N GLY A 301 7.41 0.86 -24.91
CA GLY A 301 6.68 2.12 -25.10
C GLY A 301 7.58 3.19 -25.72
N SER A 302 7.03 4.09 -26.53
CA SER A 302 7.74 5.22 -27.15
C SER A 302 8.03 6.37 -26.15
N GLY A 303 8.56 6.02 -24.97
CA GLY A 303 8.95 6.96 -23.93
C GLY A 303 10.39 7.43 -24.13
N MET A 304 10.58 8.72 -24.40
CA MET A 304 11.90 9.33 -24.61
C MET A 304 12.61 9.59 -23.27
N GLY A 305 13.14 8.53 -22.64
CA GLY A 305 13.86 8.61 -21.37
C GLY A 305 14.63 7.33 -21.01
N GLY A 306 15.87 7.46 -20.54
CA GLY A 306 16.86 6.38 -20.37
C GLY A 306 16.62 5.36 -19.25
N GLY A 307 15.37 5.14 -18.83
CA GLY A 307 14.99 4.03 -17.94
C GLY A 307 14.67 2.72 -18.68
N HIS A 308 14.76 2.72 -20.01
CA HIS A 308 14.42 1.57 -20.86
C HIS A 308 15.54 0.53 -20.89
N ASP A 309 16.79 0.98 -21.01
CA ASP A 309 17.97 0.16 -21.30
C ASP A 309 18.24 -0.92 -20.24
N GLU A 310 18.01 -0.59 -18.97
CA GLU A 310 18.19 -1.51 -17.83
C GLU A 310 17.16 -2.65 -17.86
N ARG A 311 15.87 -2.32 -18.06
CA ARG A 311 14.80 -3.30 -18.19
C ARG A 311 14.98 -4.18 -19.40
N GLU A 312 15.34 -3.60 -20.55
CA GLU A 312 15.66 -4.39 -21.75
C GLU A 312 16.85 -5.34 -21.53
N GLN A 313 17.91 -4.89 -20.86
CA GLN A 313 19.06 -5.75 -20.58
C GLN A 313 18.71 -6.90 -19.64
N THR A 314 17.91 -6.64 -18.61
CA THR A 314 17.39 -7.63 -17.67
C THR A 314 16.46 -8.62 -18.37
N LEU A 315 15.51 -8.15 -19.17
CA LEU A 315 14.61 -8.98 -19.97
C LEU A 315 15.38 -9.88 -20.93
N ASN A 316 16.33 -9.33 -21.68
CA ASN A 316 17.19 -10.12 -22.58
C ASN A 316 18.02 -11.15 -21.82
N ALA A 317 18.47 -10.87 -20.60
CA ALA A 317 19.16 -11.87 -19.77
C ALA A 317 18.23 -13.03 -19.37
N ILE A 318 16.96 -12.76 -19.04
CA ILE A 318 15.96 -13.81 -18.77
C ILE A 318 15.75 -14.66 -20.02
N LEU A 319 15.54 -14.02 -21.19
CA LEU A 319 15.35 -14.72 -22.46
C LEU A 319 16.55 -15.62 -22.83
N VAL A 320 17.78 -15.13 -22.66
CA VAL A 320 19.00 -15.89 -22.97
C VAL A 320 19.19 -17.09 -22.03
N GLU A 321 18.92 -16.96 -20.73
CA GLU A 321 18.99 -18.11 -19.81
C GLU A 321 17.86 -19.11 -20.09
N MET A 322 16.63 -18.66 -20.41
CA MET A 322 15.50 -19.53 -20.81
C MET A 322 15.77 -20.35 -22.08
N ASP A 323 16.29 -19.69 -23.13
CA ASP A 323 16.69 -20.37 -24.36
C ASP A 323 17.88 -21.33 -24.10
N GLY A 324 18.77 -20.95 -23.17
CA GLY A 324 19.99 -21.66 -22.81
C GLY A 324 19.83 -22.91 -21.93
N PHE A 325 18.62 -23.30 -21.54
CA PHE A 325 18.41 -24.58 -20.84
C PHE A 325 18.51 -25.79 -21.77
N ASP A 326 19.05 -26.90 -21.25
CA ASP A 326 18.60 -28.23 -21.65
C ASP A 326 17.32 -28.53 -20.90
N SER A 327 16.29 -29.00 -21.60
CA SER A 327 15.02 -29.47 -21.01
C SER A 327 15.27 -30.53 -19.92
N ASP A 328 16.31 -31.32 -20.09
CA ASP A 328 16.61 -32.53 -19.32
C ASP A 328 16.99 -32.28 -17.86
N LYS A 329 17.22 -31.01 -17.48
CA LYS A 329 17.61 -30.62 -16.10
C LYS A 329 16.43 -30.34 -15.17
N GLY A 330 15.19 -30.44 -15.65
CA GLY A 330 14.00 -30.34 -14.77
C GLY A 330 13.91 -29.03 -13.97
N ILE A 331 14.30 -27.92 -14.58
CA ILE A 331 14.13 -26.55 -14.05
C ILE A 331 12.91 -25.95 -14.74
N ILE A 332 11.94 -25.45 -13.98
CA ILE A 332 10.73 -24.81 -14.53
C ILE A 332 10.64 -23.38 -14.01
N LEU A 333 10.44 -22.44 -14.94
CA LEU A 333 10.14 -21.05 -14.62
C LEU A 333 8.62 -20.86 -14.54
N ILE A 334 8.12 -20.28 -13.47
CA ILE A 334 6.74 -19.84 -13.35
C ILE A 334 6.72 -18.33 -13.22
N GLY A 335 6.13 -17.63 -14.19
CA GLY A 335 5.86 -16.20 -14.11
C GLY A 335 4.44 -15.96 -13.62
N ALA A 336 4.20 -14.91 -12.85
CA ALA A 336 2.86 -14.41 -12.55
C ALA A 336 2.70 -12.98 -13.07
N THR A 337 1.54 -12.69 -13.68
CA THR A 337 1.15 -11.34 -14.05
C THR A 337 -0.34 -11.10 -13.82
N ASN A 338 -0.69 -9.84 -13.58
CA ASN A 338 -2.07 -9.36 -13.66
C ASN A 338 -2.42 -8.81 -15.05
N ARG A 339 -1.43 -8.71 -15.95
CA ARG A 339 -1.48 -7.96 -17.21
C ARG A 339 -0.70 -8.69 -18.33
N PRO A 340 -1.30 -9.70 -18.99
CA PRO A 340 -0.65 -10.37 -20.13
C PRO A 340 -0.53 -9.44 -21.35
N ASP A 341 -1.39 -8.44 -21.45
CA ASP A 341 -1.49 -7.44 -22.52
C ASP A 341 -0.22 -6.59 -22.68
N VAL A 342 0.43 -6.25 -21.56
CA VAL A 342 1.63 -5.39 -21.57
C VAL A 342 2.92 -6.14 -21.78
N LEU A 343 2.92 -7.48 -21.78
CA LEU A 343 4.14 -8.27 -21.90
C LEU A 343 4.72 -8.22 -23.32
N ASP A 344 6.05 -8.28 -23.41
CA ASP A 344 6.73 -8.43 -24.69
C ASP A 344 6.36 -9.80 -25.31
N PRO A 345 5.82 -9.85 -26.54
CA PRO A 345 5.50 -11.11 -27.22
C PRO A 345 6.69 -12.07 -27.37
N ALA A 346 7.93 -11.62 -27.19
CA ALA A 346 9.12 -12.46 -27.11
C ALA A 346 9.10 -13.43 -25.91
N LEU A 347 8.48 -13.07 -24.78
CA LEU A 347 8.33 -13.95 -23.61
C LEU A 347 7.39 -15.12 -23.90
N LEU A 348 6.34 -14.89 -24.69
CA LEU A 348 5.26 -15.83 -24.97
C LEU A 348 5.55 -16.77 -26.17
N ARG A 349 6.81 -16.82 -26.65
CA ARG A 349 7.19 -17.69 -27.76
C ARG A 349 7.42 -19.14 -27.28
N PRO A 350 7.16 -20.15 -28.12
CA PRO A 350 7.47 -21.54 -27.80
C PRO A 350 8.94 -21.72 -27.35
N GLY A 351 9.16 -22.49 -26.29
CA GLY A 351 10.47 -22.63 -25.64
C GLY A 351 10.75 -21.58 -24.55
N ARG A 352 9.83 -20.65 -24.29
CA ARG A 352 9.90 -19.70 -23.17
C ARG A 352 8.69 -19.88 -22.27
N PHE A 353 7.78 -18.91 -22.16
CA PHE A 353 6.47 -19.12 -21.55
C PHE A 353 5.54 -19.80 -22.56
N ASP A 354 5.74 -21.11 -22.74
CA ASP A 354 5.03 -21.94 -23.70
C ASP A 354 3.66 -22.43 -23.17
N ARG A 355 3.46 -22.40 -21.85
CA ARG A 355 2.13 -22.57 -21.22
C ARG A 355 1.66 -21.26 -20.61
N GLN A 356 0.39 -20.92 -20.84
CA GLN A 356 -0.31 -19.81 -20.19
C GLN A 356 -1.56 -20.37 -19.55
N ILE A 357 -1.71 -20.16 -18.24
CA ILE A 357 -2.80 -20.73 -17.44
C ILE A 357 -3.53 -19.56 -16.77
N SER A 358 -4.83 -19.43 -17.02
CA SER A 358 -5.65 -18.41 -16.36
C SER A 358 -6.04 -18.89 -14.96
N ILE A 359 -5.91 -18.01 -13.98
CA ILE A 359 -6.40 -18.17 -12.62
C ILE A 359 -7.46 -17.08 -12.42
N ASP A 360 -8.67 -17.44 -12.82
CA ASP A 360 -9.83 -16.56 -12.87
C ASP A 360 -10.37 -16.24 -11.46
N MET A 361 -11.38 -15.37 -11.41
CA MET A 361 -12.08 -15.06 -10.16
C MET A 361 -12.99 -16.23 -9.76
N PRO A 362 -13.01 -16.65 -8.48
CA PRO A 362 -13.77 -17.82 -8.04
C PRO A 362 -15.29 -17.64 -8.18
N ASP A 363 -15.99 -18.69 -8.63
CA ASP A 363 -17.46 -18.80 -8.69
C ASP A 363 -18.07 -18.98 -7.29
N VAL A 364 -19.41 -19.00 -7.14
CA VAL A 364 -20.06 -19.26 -5.83
C VAL A 364 -19.49 -20.50 -5.12
N ARG A 365 -19.19 -21.60 -5.83
CA ARG A 365 -18.67 -22.82 -5.22
C ARG A 365 -17.23 -22.65 -4.77
N GLY A 366 -16.36 -22.16 -5.63
CA GLY A 366 -14.96 -21.85 -5.31
C GLY A 366 -14.85 -20.85 -4.16
N ARG A 367 -15.72 -19.84 -4.09
CA ARG A 367 -15.79 -18.91 -2.95
C ARG A 367 -16.17 -19.64 -1.65
N GLU A 368 -17.14 -20.56 -1.70
CA GLU A 368 -17.52 -21.40 -0.55
C GLU A 368 -16.36 -22.31 -0.08
N GLU A 369 -15.60 -22.90 -1.00
CA GLU A 369 -14.45 -23.75 -0.69
C GLU A 369 -13.26 -22.96 -0.15
N ILE A 370 -12.92 -21.81 -0.73
CA ILE A 370 -11.88 -20.90 -0.22
C ILE A 370 -12.23 -20.47 1.21
N LEU A 371 -13.49 -20.09 1.46
CA LEU A 371 -13.97 -19.78 2.81
C LEU A 371 -13.80 -20.98 3.77
N LYS A 372 -14.10 -22.21 3.34
CA LYS A 372 -13.86 -23.43 4.15
C LYS A 372 -12.38 -23.66 4.45
N VAL A 373 -11.48 -23.50 3.48
CA VAL A 373 -10.02 -23.65 3.68
C VAL A 373 -9.50 -22.65 4.71
N HIS A 374 -9.90 -21.38 4.62
CA HIS A 374 -9.51 -20.37 5.60
C HIS A 374 -10.21 -20.56 6.96
N ALA A 375 -11.45 -21.05 6.98
CA ALA A 375 -12.19 -21.35 8.20
C ALA A 375 -11.52 -22.42 9.08
N ARG A 376 -10.81 -23.40 8.50
CA ARG A 376 -10.05 -24.42 9.26
C ARG A 376 -9.07 -23.83 10.28
N LYS A 377 -8.62 -22.58 10.09
CA LYS A 377 -7.63 -21.88 10.93
C LYS A 377 -8.28 -21.00 12.02
N VAL A 378 -9.62 -20.94 12.08
CA VAL A 378 -10.38 -20.02 12.96
C VAL A 378 -11.49 -20.79 13.67
N LYS A 379 -11.65 -20.56 14.98
CA LYS A 379 -12.75 -21.17 15.76
C LYS A 379 -14.08 -20.52 15.41
N MET A 380 -14.98 -21.29 14.81
CA MET A 380 -16.31 -20.88 14.35
C MET A 380 -17.42 -21.68 15.06
N VAL A 381 -18.64 -21.13 15.07
CA VAL A 381 -19.84 -21.88 15.50
C VAL A 381 -20.16 -22.96 14.45
N PRO A 382 -20.55 -24.20 14.83
CA PRO A 382 -20.76 -25.30 13.87
C PRO A 382 -21.85 -25.07 12.80
N GLU A 383 -22.86 -24.25 13.09
CA GLU A 383 -24.04 -24.05 12.24
C GLU A 383 -23.89 -22.95 11.17
N ILE A 384 -22.68 -22.43 10.93
CA ILE A 384 -22.48 -21.30 10.00
C ILE A 384 -22.60 -21.74 8.54
N ASP A 385 -23.65 -21.26 7.88
CA ASP A 385 -23.86 -21.38 6.44
C ASP A 385 -22.91 -20.46 5.64
N LEU A 386 -21.68 -20.91 5.40
CA LEU A 386 -20.70 -20.22 4.56
C LEU A 386 -21.17 -19.98 3.12
N LYS A 387 -22.18 -20.73 2.63
CA LYS A 387 -22.75 -20.53 1.29
C LYS A 387 -23.59 -19.25 1.19
N LYS A 388 -24.12 -18.72 2.29
CA LYS A 388 -24.69 -17.35 2.34
C LYS A 388 -23.60 -16.30 2.14
N ILE A 389 -22.48 -16.42 2.85
CA ILE A 389 -21.34 -15.52 2.70
C ILE A 389 -20.77 -15.59 1.27
N ALA A 390 -20.54 -16.79 0.72
CA ALA A 390 -20.02 -16.99 -0.64
C ALA A 390 -20.87 -16.32 -1.75
N ARG A 391 -22.20 -16.28 -1.58
CA ARG A 391 -23.12 -15.55 -2.47
C ARG A 391 -23.03 -14.03 -2.25
N ALA A 392 -22.96 -13.58 -1.00
CA ALA A 392 -22.84 -12.16 -0.66
C ALA A 392 -21.48 -11.54 -1.04
N THR A 393 -20.43 -12.36 -1.15
CA THR A 393 -19.08 -11.98 -1.59
C THR A 393 -18.91 -12.12 -3.11
N ALA A 394 -19.95 -11.86 -3.91
CA ALA A 394 -19.84 -11.85 -5.37
C ALA A 394 -18.75 -10.87 -5.84
N GLY A 395 -17.85 -11.33 -6.71
CA GLY A 395 -16.70 -10.55 -7.19
C GLY A 395 -15.53 -10.39 -6.22
N PHE A 396 -15.51 -11.08 -5.08
CA PHE A 396 -14.35 -11.12 -4.18
C PHE A 396 -13.27 -12.08 -4.72
N SER A 397 -12.00 -11.70 -4.61
CA SER A 397 -10.87 -12.59 -4.88
C SER A 397 -10.62 -13.54 -3.70
N GLY A 398 -9.77 -14.56 -3.89
CA GLY A 398 -9.39 -15.47 -2.80
C GLY A 398 -8.74 -14.75 -1.62
N ALA A 399 -7.94 -13.72 -1.88
CA ALA A 399 -7.35 -12.86 -0.85
C ALA A 399 -8.40 -12.05 -0.08
N ASP A 400 -9.44 -11.55 -0.74
CA ASP A 400 -10.53 -10.82 -0.07
C ASP A 400 -11.34 -11.75 0.84
N LEU A 401 -11.59 -12.99 0.42
CA LEU A 401 -12.27 -14.00 1.25
C LEU A 401 -11.43 -14.40 2.48
N ALA A 402 -10.12 -14.55 2.30
CA ALA A 402 -9.19 -14.75 3.42
C ALA A 402 -9.24 -13.57 4.41
N ALA A 403 -9.34 -12.34 3.89
CA ALA A 403 -9.50 -11.14 4.70
C ALA A 403 -10.85 -11.11 5.45
N VAL A 404 -11.96 -11.56 4.84
CA VAL A 404 -13.27 -11.68 5.52
C VAL A 404 -13.19 -12.64 6.70
N ILE A 405 -12.59 -13.83 6.55
CA ILE A 405 -12.43 -14.78 7.66
C ILE A 405 -11.56 -14.19 8.78
N ASN A 406 -10.42 -13.58 8.42
CA ASN A 406 -9.50 -12.99 9.38
C ASN A 406 -10.11 -11.79 10.13
N GLU A 407 -10.80 -10.88 9.44
CA GLU A 407 -11.48 -9.75 10.07
C GLU A 407 -12.67 -10.20 10.92
N GLY A 408 -13.38 -11.28 10.55
CA GLY A 408 -14.40 -11.91 11.39
C GLY A 408 -13.84 -12.45 12.70
N ALA A 409 -12.66 -13.08 12.65
CA ALA A 409 -11.92 -13.52 13.83
C ALA A 409 -11.50 -12.35 14.74
N ILE A 410 -10.98 -11.27 14.16
CA ILE A 410 -10.61 -10.05 14.88
C ILE A 410 -11.84 -9.42 15.54
N LEU A 411 -12.97 -9.32 14.82
CA LEU A 411 -14.22 -8.76 15.35
C LEU A 411 -14.81 -9.60 16.49
N ALA A 412 -14.74 -10.93 16.41
CA ALA A 412 -15.15 -11.82 17.49
C ALA A 412 -14.26 -11.64 18.74
N ALA A 413 -12.93 -11.63 18.56
CA ALA A 413 -11.97 -11.43 19.63
C ALA A 413 -12.12 -10.05 20.31
N MET A 414 -12.31 -8.98 19.52
CA MET A 414 -12.57 -7.63 20.04
C MET A 414 -13.87 -7.53 20.86
N LYS A 415 -14.86 -8.38 20.58
CA LYS A 415 -16.12 -8.48 21.34
C LYS A 415 -16.04 -9.47 22.52
N GLY A 416 -14.89 -10.11 22.74
CA GLY A 416 -14.72 -11.12 23.79
C GLY A 416 -15.50 -12.42 23.52
N LYS A 417 -15.78 -12.76 22.26
CA LYS A 417 -16.48 -13.99 21.88
C LYS A 417 -15.52 -15.18 21.73
N ASP A 418 -15.91 -16.34 22.22
CA ASP A 418 -15.15 -17.61 22.12
C ASP A 418 -15.13 -18.25 20.73
N ALA A 419 -15.99 -17.81 19.82
CA ALA A 419 -16.10 -18.29 18.45
C ALA A 419 -16.66 -17.20 17.52
N VAL A 420 -16.28 -17.23 16.25
CA VAL A 420 -16.86 -16.38 15.19
C VAL A 420 -18.25 -16.87 14.85
N ASN A 421 -19.21 -15.96 14.69
CA ASN A 421 -20.58 -16.23 14.24
C ASN A 421 -20.86 -15.50 12.89
N ILE A 422 -21.96 -15.82 12.22
CA ILE A 422 -22.35 -15.26 10.90
C ILE A 422 -22.35 -13.72 10.90
N HIS A 423 -22.84 -13.08 11.97
CA HIS A 423 -22.87 -11.62 12.10
C HIS A 423 -21.47 -10.98 12.06
N GLU A 424 -20.45 -11.64 12.62
CA GLU A 424 -19.06 -11.17 12.52
C GLU A 424 -18.51 -11.33 11.10
N LEU A 425 -18.91 -12.37 10.37
CA LEU A 425 -18.52 -12.57 8.96
C LEU A 425 -19.21 -11.59 8.02
N GLU A 426 -20.48 -11.23 8.27
CA GLU A 426 -21.17 -10.18 7.51
C GLU A 426 -20.59 -8.79 7.75
N GLU A 427 -20.27 -8.46 9.00
CA GLU A 427 -19.59 -7.20 9.34
C GLU A 427 -18.16 -7.16 8.75
N ALA A 428 -17.46 -8.30 8.73
CA ALA A 428 -16.17 -8.43 8.09
C ALA A 428 -16.24 -8.26 6.56
N ARG A 429 -17.24 -8.87 5.89
CA ARG A 429 -17.55 -8.65 4.46
C ARG A 429 -17.74 -7.16 4.17
N ASP A 430 -18.58 -6.49 4.95
CA ASP A 430 -18.89 -5.07 4.74
C ASP A 430 -17.65 -4.19 4.97
N ARG A 431 -16.81 -4.55 5.96
CA ARG A 431 -15.53 -3.89 6.23
C ARG A 431 -14.46 -4.13 5.16
N VAL A 432 -14.40 -5.31 4.55
CA VAL A 432 -13.49 -5.59 3.42
C VAL A 432 -13.92 -4.82 2.18
N ARG A 433 -15.23 -4.73 1.88
CA ARG A 433 -15.73 -4.06 0.67
C ARG A 433 -15.75 -2.53 0.77
N TRP A 434 -16.15 -1.95 1.90
CA TRP A 434 -16.35 -0.48 2.05
C TRP A 434 -15.47 0.17 3.11
N GLY A 435 -14.63 -0.59 3.82
CA GLY A 435 -13.82 -0.10 4.92
C GLY A 435 -14.57 -0.02 6.25
N ARG A 436 -13.89 0.50 7.27
CA ARG A 436 -14.42 0.62 8.63
C ARG A 436 -15.54 1.67 8.72
N GLU A 437 -16.51 1.39 9.60
CA GLU A 437 -17.53 2.32 10.07
C GLU A 437 -16.91 3.63 10.62
N LYS A 438 -17.43 4.78 10.21
CA LYS A 438 -16.95 6.12 10.65
C LYS A 438 -17.84 6.71 11.75
N ARG A 439 -17.80 6.14 12.95
CA ARG A 439 -18.56 6.62 14.13
C ARG A 439 -18.29 8.07 14.53
N SER A 440 -17.16 8.65 14.14
CA SER A 440 -16.82 10.06 14.41
C SER A 440 -17.55 11.05 13.50
N ARG A 441 -18.21 10.60 12.43
CA ARG A 441 -19.01 11.45 11.54
C ARG A 441 -20.45 11.48 12.05
N ALA A 442 -20.70 12.32 13.04
CA ALA A 442 -22.06 12.71 13.39
C ALA A 442 -22.67 13.42 12.15
N MET A 443 -23.67 12.79 11.54
CA MET A 443 -24.50 13.42 10.51
C MET A 443 -25.67 14.13 11.21
N GLU A 444 -26.07 15.28 10.69
CA GLU A 444 -27.27 15.98 11.17
C GLU A 444 -28.52 15.15 10.82
N GLU A 445 -29.62 15.35 11.56
CA GLU A 445 -30.84 14.55 11.36
C GLU A 445 -31.43 14.72 9.95
N GLU A 446 -31.29 15.91 9.34
CA GLU A 446 -31.71 16.17 7.97
C GLU A 446 -30.87 15.36 6.95
N ASP A 447 -29.53 15.42 7.02
CA ASP A 447 -28.62 14.60 6.20
C ASP A 447 -28.90 13.09 6.34
N ARG A 448 -29.18 12.64 7.57
CA ARG A 448 -29.54 11.26 7.89
C ARG A 448 -30.89 10.89 7.26
N LYS A 449 -31.87 11.80 7.24
CA LYS A 449 -33.16 11.63 6.57
C LYS A 449 -33.00 11.56 5.05
N VAL A 450 -32.24 12.47 4.43
CA VAL A 450 -31.93 12.42 2.99
C VAL A 450 -31.30 11.08 2.62
N THR A 451 -30.29 10.62 3.38
CA THR A 451 -29.63 9.33 3.15
C THR A 451 -30.59 8.14 3.32
N ALA A 452 -31.50 8.18 4.29
CA ALA A 452 -32.50 7.12 4.49
C ALA A 452 -33.48 7.00 3.32
N TYR A 453 -33.96 8.13 2.78
CA TYR A 453 -34.83 8.12 1.59
C TYR A 453 -34.07 7.71 0.33
N HIS A 454 -32.80 8.10 0.19
CA HIS A 454 -31.92 7.68 -0.91
C HIS A 454 -31.76 6.15 -0.96
N GLU A 455 -31.37 5.53 0.16
CA GLU A 455 -31.21 4.08 0.23
C GLU A 455 -32.56 3.34 0.15
N ALA A 456 -33.63 3.89 0.72
CA ALA A 456 -34.98 3.37 0.53
C ALA A 456 -35.40 3.38 -0.95
N GLY A 457 -35.02 4.40 -1.72
CA GLY A 457 -35.27 4.51 -3.16
C GLY A 457 -34.60 3.40 -3.97
N HIS A 458 -33.32 3.13 -3.69
CA HIS A 458 -32.61 2.00 -4.30
C HIS A 458 -33.26 0.66 -3.92
N ALA A 459 -33.56 0.43 -2.65
CA ALA A 459 -34.17 -0.81 -2.17
C ALA A 459 -35.58 -1.06 -2.74
N LEU A 460 -36.40 -0.01 -2.83
CA LEU A 460 -37.74 -0.07 -3.42
C LEU A 460 -37.67 -0.42 -4.91
N VAL A 461 -36.91 0.33 -5.71
CA VAL A 461 -36.78 0.07 -7.16
C VAL A 461 -36.16 -1.31 -7.41
N SER A 462 -35.18 -1.74 -6.61
CA SER A 462 -34.59 -3.09 -6.72
C SER A 462 -35.58 -4.20 -6.39
N SER A 463 -36.53 -3.97 -5.48
CA SER A 463 -37.55 -4.97 -5.10
C SER A 463 -38.72 -5.06 -6.07
N LEU A 464 -38.98 -4.00 -6.85
CA LEU A 464 -40.11 -3.91 -7.79
C LEU A 464 -39.77 -4.40 -9.20
N ILE A 465 -38.48 -4.45 -9.58
CA ILE A 465 -38.05 -4.87 -10.92
C ILE A 465 -37.71 -6.38 -10.90
N PRO A 466 -38.50 -7.27 -11.54
CA PRO A 466 -38.32 -8.72 -11.43
C PRO A 466 -37.02 -9.27 -12.04
N GLU A 467 -36.34 -8.48 -12.89
CA GLU A 467 -35.07 -8.87 -13.49
C GLU A 467 -33.83 -8.57 -12.61
N LEU A 468 -34.00 -7.93 -11.45
CA LEU A 468 -32.92 -7.61 -10.52
C LEU A 468 -32.72 -8.67 -9.44
N ASP A 469 -31.52 -8.67 -8.86
CA ASP A 469 -31.20 -9.55 -7.73
C ASP A 469 -31.89 -9.03 -6.45
N PRO A 470 -32.39 -9.92 -5.58
CA PRO A 470 -33.16 -9.51 -4.40
C PRO A 470 -32.29 -8.72 -3.41
N VAL A 471 -32.90 -7.74 -2.76
CA VAL A 471 -32.28 -6.96 -1.67
C VAL A 471 -31.93 -7.91 -0.52
N HIS A 472 -30.75 -7.73 0.08
CA HIS A 472 -30.20 -8.52 1.19
C HIS A 472 -30.08 -7.69 2.46
N LYS A 473 -29.59 -6.45 2.33
CA LYS A 473 -29.32 -5.54 3.44
C LYS A 473 -29.34 -4.11 2.93
N VAL A 474 -29.94 -3.21 3.69
CA VAL A 474 -29.93 -1.76 3.43
C VAL A 474 -29.45 -1.06 4.69
N THR A 475 -28.55 -0.09 4.58
CA THR A 475 -27.97 0.59 5.74
C THR A 475 -27.69 2.07 5.46
N ILE A 476 -27.87 2.92 6.47
CA ILE A 476 -27.48 4.35 6.47
C ILE A 476 -26.22 4.59 7.31
N VAL A 477 -25.48 3.53 7.65
CA VAL A 477 -24.25 3.61 8.44
C VAL A 477 -23.07 3.94 7.53
N SER A 478 -22.49 5.13 7.70
CA SER A 478 -21.40 5.59 6.82
C SER A 478 -20.12 4.75 6.92
N ARG A 479 -19.60 4.32 5.76
CA ARG A 479 -18.40 3.48 5.61
C ARG A 479 -17.50 4.02 4.52
N GLY A 480 -16.22 4.25 4.85
CA GLY A 480 -15.24 4.77 3.88
C GLY A 480 -15.65 6.13 3.31
N MET A 481 -16.10 6.16 2.05
CA MET A 481 -16.65 7.35 1.38
C MET A 481 -18.19 7.32 1.22
N ALA A 482 -18.83 6.17 1.44
CA ALA A 482 -20.28 6.01 1.30
C ALA A 482 -21.02 6.49 2.56
N LEU A 483 -22.19 7.11 2.37
CA LEU A 483 -23.08 7.55 3.45
C LEU A 483 -24.06 6.44 3.85
N GLY A 484 -24.61 5.73 2.86
CA GLY A 484 -25.37 4.50 3.01
C GLY A 484 -24.93 3.43 2.01
N ALA A 485 -25.61 2.28 2.04
CA ALA A 485 -25.50 1.27 0.99
C ALA A 485 -26.71 0.32 0.94
N THR A 486 -27.22 0.09 -0.26
CA THR A 486 -28.17 -0.97 -0.61
C THR A 486 -27.42 -2.17 -1.20
N MET A 487 -27.59 -3.34 -0.60
CA MET A 487 -26.91 -4.58 -1.00
C MET A 487 -27.92 -5.58 -1.54
N SER A 488 -27.64 -6.16 -2.71
CA SER A 488 -28.40 -7.28 -3.28
C SER A 488 -27.62 -8.60 -3.15
N LEU A 489 -28.33 -9.72 -3.05
CA LEU A 489 -27.74 -11.06 -2.99
C LEU A 489 -28.13 -11.85 -4.25
N PRO A 490 -27.22 -12.06 -5.23
CA PRO A 490 -27.51 -12.87 -6.40
C PRO A 490 -27.88 -14.31 -6.02
N GLU A 491 -28.94 -14.83 -6.61
CA GLU A 491 -29.35 -16.23 -6.41
C GLU A 491 -28.38 -17.21 -7.08
N ARG A 492 -27.73 -16.77 -8.17
CA ARG A 492 -26.74 -17.50 -8.98
C ARG A 492 -25.74 -16.52 -9.61
N ASP A 493 -24.60 -17.01 -10.05
CA ASP A 493 -23.72 -16.24 -10.94
C ASP A 493 -24.37 -16.18 -12.35
N ASP A 494 -24.65 -14.98 -12.86
CA ASP A 494 -25.28 -14.76 -14.18
C ASP A 494 -24.22 -14.58 -15.28
N TYR A 495 -23.89 -15.67 -16.00
CA TYR A 495 -23.02 -15.62 -17.18
C TYR A 495 -23.62 -14.90 -18.41
N HIS A 496 -24.92 -14.57 -18.37
CA HIS A 496 -25.66 -14.02 -19.50
C HIS A 496 -26.51 -12.79 -19.09
N MET A 497 -25.89 -11.61 -19.07
CA MET A 497 -26.60 -10.35 -18.79
C MET A 497 -27.52 -9.96 -19.95
N ARG A 498 -28.84 -10.02 -19.72
CA ARG A 498 -29.87 -9.64 -20.71
C ARG A 498 -30.13 -8.13 -20.69
N LYS A 499 -30.46 -7.52 -21.85
CA LYS A 499 -30.84 -6.10 -22.01
C LYS A 499 -31.81 -5.61 -20.92
N LYS A 500 -32.80 -6.42 -20.52
CA LYS A 500 -33.74 -6.10 -19.44
C LYS A 500 -33.10 -5.93 -18.05
N LYS A 501 -32.19 -6.81 -17.64
CA LYS A 501 -31.49 -6.72 -16.34
C LYS A 501 -30.59 -5.47 -16.32
N LEU A 502 -29.89 -5.20 -17.42
CA LEU A 502 -29.09 -3.98 -17.58
C LEU A 502 -29.93 -2.69 -17.47
N LEU A 503 -31.08 -2.63 -18.17
CA LEU A 503 -32.03 -1.51 -18.01
C LEU A 503 -32.55 -1.38 -16.58
N GLY A 504 -32.87 -2.50 -15.93
CA GLY A 504 -33.24 -2.54 -14.51
C GLY A 504 -32.15 -1.97 -13.60
N MET A 505 -30.88 -2.29 -13.84
CA MET A 505 -29.75 -1.77 -13.06
C MET A 505 -29.61 -0.25 -13.23
N ILE A 506 -29.80 0.28 -14.45
CA ILE A 506 -29.82 1.74 -14.70
C ILE A 506 -30.97 2.39 -13.93
N ALA A 507 -32.18 1.81 -13.93
CA ALA A 507 -33.31 2.33 -13.18
C ALA A 507 -33.04 2.31 -11.66
N MET A 508 -32.47 1.22 -11.13
CA MET A 508 -32.09 1.11 -9.72
C MET A 508 -31.04 2.15 -9.32
N CYS A 509 -30.04 2.43 -10.17
CA CYS A 509 -29.08 3.52 -9.93
C CYS A 509 -29.74 4.91 -9.80
N TYR A 510 -30.88 5.17 -10.46
CA TYR A 510 -31.61 6.42 -10.28
C TYR A 510 -32.60 6.42 -9.09
N GLY A 511 -32.85 5.27 -8.47
CA GLY A 511 -33.80 5.11 -7.36
C GLY A 511 -33.55 6.08 -6.20
N GLY A 512 -32.30 6.21 -5.73
CA GLY A 512 -31.98 7.11 -4.63
C GLY A 512 -32.18 8.59 -4.95
N ARG A 513 -31.66 9.06 -6.10
CA ARG A 513 -31.84 10.45 -6.56
C ARG A 513 -33.32 10.82 -6.76
N VAL A 514 -34.10 9.91 -7.32
CA VAL A 514 -35.53 10.11 -7.57
C VAL A 514 -36.32 10.12 -6.26
N ALA A 515 -35.95 9.30 -5.27
CA ALA A 515 -36.55 9.35 -3.94
C ALA A 515 -36.27 10.68 -3.23
N GLU A 516 -35.08 11.26 -3.39
CA GLU A 516 -34.79 12.62 -2.91
C GLU A 516 -35.69 13.66 -3.60
N GLU A 517 -35.76 13.65 -4.94
CA GLU A 517 -36.55 14.58 -5.75
C GLU A 517 -38.06 14.55 -5.37
N VAL A 518 -38.61 13.35 -5.15
CA VAL A 518 -40.04 13.16 -4.83
C VAL A 518 -40.40 13.57 -3.39
N GLU A 519 -39.49 13.35 -2.42
CA GLU A 519 -39.76 13.66 -1.01
C GLU A 519 -39.37 15.09 -0.62
N PHE A 520 -38.18 15.54 -0.99
CA PHE A 520 -37.63 16.85 -0.56
C PHE A 520 -37.82 17.95 -1.61
N GLY A 521 -38.07 17.61 -2.88
CA GLY A 521 -38.16 18.58 -3.98
C GLY A 521 -36.82 19.16 -4.42
N ASP A 522 -35.70 18.59 -3.96
CA ASP A 522 -34.33 18.95 -4.31
C ASP A 522 -33.47 17.68 -4.45
N VAL A 523 -32.29 17.79 -5.05
CA VAL A 523 -31.40 16.67 -5.37
C VAL A 523 -30.00 16.89 -4.82
N SER A 524 -29.47 15.90 -4.09
CA SER A 524 -28.16 15.96 -3.47
C SER A 524 -27.02 15.64 -4.44
N ALA A 525 -25.80 16.03 -4.04
CA ALA A 525 -24.57 15.57 -4.69
C ALA A 525 -24.26 14.09 -4.40
N GLY A 526 -24.96 13.42 -3.48
CA GLY A 526 -24.72 12.03 -3.09
C GLY A 526 -24.88 11.04 -4.25
N ALA A 527 -25.81 11.32 -5.16
CA ALA A 527 -26.11 10.49 -6.33
C ALA A 527 -25.01 10.44 -7.41
N GLN A 528 -23.86 11.12 -7.24
CA GLN A 528 -22.80 11.21 -8.26
C GLN A 528 -22.33 9.83 -8.75
N ASN A 529 -22.09 8.89 -7.82
CA ASN A 529 -21.57 7.56 -8.12
C ASN A 529 -22.56 6.75 -8.98
N ASP A 530 -23.85 6.90 -8.72
CA ASP A 530 -24.90 6.12 -9.36
C ASP A 530 -25.28 6.71 -10.73
N ILE A 531 -25.18 8.04 -10.89
CA ILE A 531 -25.17 8.69 -12.20
C ILE A 531 -23.99 8.20 -13.05
N GLU A 532 -22.79 8.07 -12.47
CA GLU A 532 -21.60 7.57 -13.17
C GLU A 532 -21.80 6.11 -13.61
N LYS A 533 -22.27 5.23 -12.71
CA LYS A 533 -22.59 3.81 -13.01
C LYS A 533 -23.66 3.70 -14.10
N ALA A 534 -24.77 4.42 -13.97
CA ALA A 534 -25.87 4.40 -14.94
C ALA A 534 -25.41 4.85 -16.34
N THR A 535 -24.64 5.94 -16.40
CA THR A 535 -24.07 6.47 -17.66
C THR A 535 -23.07 5.50 -18.27
N HIS A 536 -22.20 4.91 -17.44
CA HIS A 536 -21.23 3.90 -17.90
C HIS A 536 -21.94 2.66 -18.45
N LEU A 537 -22.96 2.14 -17.76
CA LEU A 537 -23.71 0.97 -18.18
C LEU A 537 -24.48 1.23 -19.49
N ALA A 538 -25.10 2.40 -19.64
CA ALA A 538 -25.71 2.83 -20.89
C ALA A 538 -24.69 2.91 -22.05
N LYS A 539 -23.48 3.45 -21.80
CA LYS A 539 -22.39 3.49 -22.80
C LYS A 539 -21.91 2.09 -23.19
N VAL A 540 -21.75 1.17 -22.24
CA VAL A 540 -21.41 -0.24 -22.54
C VAL A 540 -22.53 -0.91 -23.36
N MET A 541 -23.79 -0.69 -23.01
CA MET A 541 -24.93 -1.20 -23.78
C MET A 541 -24.93 -0.74 -25.24
N VAL A 542 -24.66 0.55 -25.51
CA VAL A 542 -24.66 1.12 -26.86
C VAL A 542 -23.38 0.79 -27.63
N CYS A 543 -22.20 1.00 -27.03
CA CYS A 543 -20.91 0.99 -27.74
C CYS A 543 -20.18 -0.36 -27.75
N GLU A 544 -20.51 -1.28 -26.84
CA GLU A 544 -19.82 -2.57 -26.67
C GLU A 544 -20.73 -3.77 -26.89
N LEU A 545 -21.95 -3.73 -26.33
CA LEU A 545 -22.90 -4.84 -26.38
C LEU A 545 -23.87 -4.77 -27.57
N GLY A 546 -23.85 -3.69 -28.35
CA GLY A 546 -24.69 -3.54 -29.54
C GLY A 546 -26.19 -3.55 -29.26
N MET A 547 -26.61 -3.05 -28.09
CA MET A 547 -27.99 -3.13 -27.59
C MET A 547 -28.88 -1.92 -27.97
N SER A 548 -28.39 -0.99 -28.79
CA SER A 548 -29.20 0.07 -29.40
C SER A 548 -29.69 -0.38 -30.78
N ASP A 549 -30.98 -0.16 -31.05
CA ASP A 549 -31.59 -0.49 -32.32
C ASP A 549 -31.28 0.56 -33.42
N GLN A 550 -30.88 1.78 -33.03
CA GLN A 550 -30.44 2.85 -33.95
C GLN A 550 -28.96 2.74 -34.34
N VAL A 551 -28.10 2.46 -33.37
CA VAL A 551 -26.65 2.30 -33.59
C VAL A 551 -26.33 0.90 -34.13
N GLY A 552 -27.12 -0.11 -33.73
CA GLY A 552 -27.01 -1.48 -34.22
C GLY A 552 -25.97 -2.35 -33.48
N PRO A 553 -25.82 -3.62 -33.88
CA PRO A 553 -24.97 -4.60 -33.21
C PRO A 553 -23.50 -4.47 -33.60
N ILE A 554 -22.93 -3.28 -33.43
CA ILE A 554 -21.54 -2.94 -33.81
C ILE A 554 -20.78 -2.46 -32.55
N ARG A 555 -19.48 -2.79 -32.45
CA ARG A 555 -18.60 -2.33 -31.37
C ARG A 555 -17.84 -1.07 -31.79
N TYR A 556 -17.94 -0.01 -30.99
CA TYR A 556 -17.36 1.32 -31.24
C TYR A 556 -16.25 1.73 -30.28
N SER A 557 -16.09 1.04 -29.14
CA SER A 557 -15.02 1.26 -28.17
C SER A 557 -13.70 0.59 -28.59
N VAL A 558 -12.56 1.23 -28.30
CA VAL A 558 -11.24 0.57 -28.27
C VAL A 558 -10.84 0.34 -26.80
N GLU A 559 -9.93 -0.61 -26.55
CA GLU A 559 -9.60 -1.13 -25.22
C GLU A 559 -9.28 -0.07 -24.15
N GLN A 560 -9.67 -0.38 -22.92
CA GLN A 560 -9.48 0.45 -21.73
C GLN A 560 -8.01 0.45 -21.27
N GLU A 561 -7.19 1.36 -21.80
CA GLU A 561 -5.88 1.61 -21.20
C GLU A 561 -5.99 2.34 -19.85
N ASN A 562 -5.49 1.66 -18.80
CA ASN A 562 -5.19 2.14 -17.44
C ASN A 562 -6.37 2.45 -16.49
N PRO A 563 -6.65 1.53 -15.53
CA PRO A 563 -7.42 1.84 -14.33
C PRO A 563 -6.81 2.95 -13.44
N LEU A 564 -5.49 3.18 -13.56
CA LEU A 564 -4.72 4.06 -12.67
C LEU A 564 -4.75 5.56 -13.05
N LEU A 565 -5.26 5.91 -14.24
CA LEU A 565 -5.15 7.27 -14.82
C LEU A 565 -6.50 7.96 -15.08
N GLY A 566 -7.58 7.42 -14.51
CA GLY A 566 -8.94 7.93 -14.66
C GLY A 566 -9.67 7.36 -15.89
N LYS A 567 -10.94 7.03 -15.72
CA LYS A 567 -11.80 6.36 -16.71
C LYS A 567 -12.04 7.22 -17.96
N SER A 568 -11.11 7.20 -18.91
CA SER A 568 -11.28 7.83 -20.21
C SER A 568 -11.81 6.82 -21.23
N PHE A 569 -13.12 6.87 -21.49
CA PHE A 569 -13.76 6.09 -22.56
C PHE A 569 -13.22 6.58 -23.91
N LYS A 570 -12.23 5.89 -24.49
CA LYS A 570 -11.71 6.19 -25.83
C LYS A 570 -12.54 5.43 -26.87
N MET A 571 -13.30 6.19 -27.66
CA MET A 571 -13.93 5.67 -28.87
C MET A 571 -12.85 5.28 -29.88
N ALA A 572 -13.18 4.38 -30.81
CA ALA A 572 -12.28 4.06 -31.91
C ALA A 572 -11.90 5.33 -32.69
N ALA A 573 -10.66 5.39 -33.16
CA ALA A 573 -10.14 6.55 -33.90
C ALA A 573 -10.93 6.85 -35.19
N ASP A 574 -11.70 5.86 -35.68
CA ASP A 574 -12.43 5.88 -36.94
C ASP A 574 -13.94 6.11 -36.80
N VAL A 575 -14.46 6.46 -35.61
CA VAL A 575 -15.91 6.76 -35.43
C VAL A 575 -16.24 8.16 -35.97
N SER A 576 -17.22 8.27 -36.86
CA SER A 576 -17.63 9.57 -37.42
C SER A 576 -18.33 10.47 -36.39
N PRO A 577 -18.23 11.81 -36.50
CA PRO A 577 -18.91 12.74 -35.59
C PRO A 577 -20.43 12.52 -35.51
N GLN A 578 -21.08 12.18 -36.63
CA GLN A 578 -22.51 11.88 -36.67
C GLN A 578 -22.85 10.60 -35.88
N THR A 579 -21.94 9.62 -35.86
CA THR A 579 -22.11 8.39 -35.08
C THR A 579 -21.90 8.65 -33.59
N LEU A 580 -20.95 9.52 -33.23
CA LEU A 580 -20.75 9.96 -31.84
C LEU A 580 -21.99 10.70 -31.32
N GLU A 581 -22.55 11.62 -32.11
CA GLU A 581 -23.79 12.31 -31.76
C GLU A 581 -24.96 11.33 -31.56
N LEU A 582 -25.12 10.36 -32.46
CA LEU A 582 -26.15 9.31 -32.33
C LEU A 582 -25.95 8.45 -31.07
N ILE A 583 -24.71 8.08 -30.75
CA ILE A 583 -24.37 7.34 -29.53
C ILE A 583 -24.75 8.15 -28.28
N ASP A 584 -24.40 9.43 -28.20
CA ASP A 584 -24.72 10.27 -27.05
C ASP A 584 -26.24 10.52 -26.93
N GLN A 585 -26.96 10.65 -28.05
CA GLN A 585 -28.43 10.72 -28.08
C GLN A 585 -29.07 9.44 -27.53
N GLU A 586 -28.61 8.25 -27.97
CA GLU A 586 -29.14 6.95 -27.52
C GLU A 586 -28.81 6.66 -26.05
N VAL A 587 -27.58 6.94 -25.60
CA VAL A 587 -27.20 6.88 -24.18
C VAL A 587 -28.10 7.79 -23.35
N GLY A 588 -28.31 9.04 -23.80
CA GLY A 588 -29.19 9.99 -23.14
C GLY A 588 -30.67 9.60 -23.15
N ALA A 589 -31.13 8.84 -24.15
CA ALA A 589 -32.50 8.31 -24.24
C ALA A 589 -32.71 7.12 -23.29
N ILE A 590 -31.77 6.18 -23.24
CA ILE A 590 -31.77 5.05 -22.30
C ILE A 590 -31.79 5.56 -20.85
N VAL A 591 -30.90 6.51 -20.53
CA VAL A 591 -30.81 7.12 -19.20
C VAL A 591 -32.12 7.80 -18.80
N ARG A 592 -32.68 8.67 -19.64
CA ARG A 592 -33.95 9.36 -19.35
C ARG A 592 -35.10 8.37 -19.18
N SER A 593 -35.24 7.39 -20.08
CA SER A 593 -36.28 6.37 -19.98
C SER A 593 -36.23 5.57 -18.67
N GLN A 594 -35.03 5.24 -18.17
CA GLN A 594 -34.91 4.51 -16.89
C GLN A 594 -35.01 5.43 -15.67
N TYR A 595 -34.67 6.72 -15.78
CA TYR A 595 -34.97 7.75 -14.77
C TYR A 595 -36.49 7.91 -14.59
N ASP A 596 -37.20 8.09 -15.70
CA ASP A 596 -38.66 8.22 -15.73
C ASP A 596 -39.33 6.96 -15.14
N ARG A 597 -38.87 5.76 -15.54
CA ARG A 597 -39.33 4.48 -14.96
C ARG A 597 -39.12 4.40 -13.44
N ALA A 598 -37.97 4.84 -12.93
CA ALA A 598 -37.71 4.86 -11.48
C ALA A 598 -38.66 5.84 -10.77
N ARG A 599 -38.93 7.01 -11.37
CA ARG A 599 -39.87 8.02 -10.86
C ARG A 599 -41.31 7.53 -10.85
N ASP A 600 -41.75 6.80 -11.86
CA ASP A 600 -43.10 6.26 -11.91
C ASP A 600 -43.28 5.19 -10.81
N LEU A 601 -42.32 4.26 -10.66
CA LEU A 601 -42.32 3.23 -9.61
C LEU A 601 -42.30 3.82 -8.19
N ILE A 602 -41.51 4.88 -7.96
CA ILE A 602 -41.41 5.54 -6.65
C ILE A 602 -42.68 6.34 -6.32
N ASN A 603 -43.31 6.98 -7.30
CA ASN A 603 -44.58 7.68 -7.07
C ASN A 603 -45.76 6.72 -6.83
N GLU A 604 -45.80 5.57 -7.51
CA GLU A 604 -46.83 4.54 -7.30
C GLU A 604 -46.76 3.90 -5.91
N HIS A 605 -45.57 3.88 -5.29
CA HIS A 605 -45.28 3.20 -4.02
C HIS A 605 -44.65 4.12 -2.96
N ARG A 606 -45.05 5.40 -2.93
CA ARG A 606 -44.53 6.40 -1.98
C ARG A 606 -44.80 6.05 -0.52
N ASP A 607 -45.90 5.36 -0.25
CA ASP A 607 -46.22 4.78 1.06
C ASP A 607 -45.16 3.78 1.54
N LYS A 608 -44.75 2.87 0.65
CA LYS A 608 -43.70 1.88 0.93
C LYS A 608 -42.32 2.52 1.05
N LEU A 609 -42.03 3.54 0.25
CA LEU A 609 -40.79 4.33 0.38
C LEU A 609 -40.66 4.91 1.80
N ALA A 610 -41.71 5.57 2.29
CA ALA A 610 -41.73 6.17 3.62
C ALA A 610 -41.52 5.11 4.71
N LEU A 611 -42.23 3.98 4.66
CA LEU A 611 -42.08 2.88 5.63
C LEU A 611 -40.65 2.29 5.66
N VAL A 612 -40.01 2.14 4.50
CA VAL A 612 -38.61 1.68 4.41
C VAL A 612 -37.64 2.73 4.99
N ALA A 613 -37.85 4.01 4.67
CA ALA A 613 -37.01 5.12 5.17
C ALA A 613 -37.16 5.33 6.69
N GLU A 614 -38.37 5.23 7.24
CA GLU A 614 -38.63 5.27 8.69
C GLU A 614 -37.97 4.09 9.40
N GLY A 615 -38.03 2.89 8.81
CA GLY A 615 -37.29 1.71 9.29
C GLY A 615 -35.79 1.94 9.35
N LEU A 616 -35.20 2.52 8.29
CA LEU A 616 -33.78 2.89 8.26
C LEU A 616 -33.43 3.95 9.31
N LEU A 617 -34.26 4.96 9.51
CA LEU A 617 -34.03 6.00 10.52
C LEU A 617 -34.03 5.42 11.94
N LYS A 618 -34.98 4.52 12.23
CA LYS A 618 -35.15 3.87 13.55
C LYS A 618 -34.08 2.83 13.86
N TYR A 619 -33.66 2.04 12.88
CA TYR A 619 -32.82 0.86 13.09
C TYR A 619 -31.42 0.94 12.46
N GLU A 620 -31.13 1.98 11.68
CA GLU A 620 -29.88 2.23 10.91
C GLU A 620 -29.56 1.19 9.82
N THR A 621 -30.09 -0.03 9.95
CA THR A 621 -29.93 -1.16 9.05
C THR A 621 -31.19 -2.01 9.07
N ILE A 622 -31.64 -2.39 7.88
CA ILE A 622 -32.78 -3.32 7.67
C ILE A 622 -32.36 -4.47 6.74
N THR A 623 -33.01 -5.62 6.88
CA THR A 623 -32.73 -6.82 6.09
C THR A 623 -33.58 -6.89 4.82
N GLY A 624 -33.16 -7.72 3.86
CA GLY A 624 -33.94 -8.00 2.66
C GLY A 624 -35.31 -8.61 2.94
N GLU A 625 -35.42 -9.41 4.00
CA GLU A 625 -36.69 -10.01 4.44
C GLU A 625 -37.64 -8.93 5.00
N GLU A 626 -37.12 -7.95 5.74
CA GLU A 626 -37.87 -6.79 6.23
C GLU A 626 -38.35 -5.87 5.10
N VAL A 627 -37.48 -5.55 4.14
CA VAL A 627 -37.86 -4.80 2.93
C VAL A 627 -38.97 -5.56 2.18
N SER A 628 -38.80 -6.86 1.96
CA SER A 628 -39.79 -7.72 1.30
C SER A 628 -41.12 -7.81 2.07
N ALA A 629 -41.08 -7.67 3.40
CA ALA A 629 -42.27 -7.62 4.25
C ALA A 629 -43.04 -6.31 4.06
N VAL A 630 -42.35 -5.17 4.05
CA VAL A 630 -42.96 -3.87 3.71
C VAL A 630 -43.57 -3.90 2.31
N MET A 631 -42.93 -4.56 1.34
CA MET A 631 -43.50 -4.70 -0.02
C MET A 631 -44.83 -5.46 -0.05
N ARG A 632 -45.08 -6.38 0.91
CA ARG A 632 -46.34 -7.12 1.09
C ARG A 632 -47.37 -6.38 1.94
N GLY A 633 -46.98 -5.31 2.63
CA GLY A 633 -47.82 -4.59 3.61
C GLY A 633 -47.69 -5.08 5.07
N ASP A 634 -46.68 -5.92 5.35
CA ASP A 634 -46.32 -6.32 6.71
C ASP A 634 -45.47 -5.22 7.39
N THR A 635 -45.41 -5.19 8.74
CA THR A 635 -44.53 -4.26 9.47
C THR A 635 -43.15 -4.87 9.79
N ILE A 636 -42.10 -4.05 9.73
CA ILE A 636 -40.71 -4.44 10.08
C ILE A 636 -40.64 -5.00 11.51
N GLU A 637 -41.38 -4.41 12.44
CA GLU A 637 -41.47 -4.84 13.84
C GLU A 637 -42.04 -6.25 13.99
N GLY A 638 -43.03 -6.62 13.16
CA GLY A 638 -43.61 -7.96 13.13
C GLY A 638 -42.59 -9.03 12.71
N VAL A 639 -41.72 -8.70 11.75
CA VAL A 639 -40.65 -9.60 11.28
C VAL A 639 -39.59 -9.80 12.35
N ARG A 640 -39.03 -8.71 12.93
CA ARG A 640 -38.03 -8.81 14.02
C ARG A 640 -38.55 -9.60 15.22
N ALA A 641 -39.78 -9.31 15.65
CA ALA A 641 -40.39 -10.05 16.75
C ALA A 641 -40.64 -11.54 16.42
N ALA A 642 -40.76 -11.93 15.14
CA ALA A 642 -40.83 -13.33 14.73
C ALA A 642 -39.43 -14.00 14.72
N GLU A 643 -38.40 -13.31 14.22
CA GLU A 643 -37.01 -13.79 14.28
C GLU A 643 -36.50 -13.95 15.72
N GLU A 644 -36.75 -12.98 16.60
CA GLU A 644 -36.35 -13.06 18.01
C GLU A 644 -36.95 -14.27 18.72
N ARG A 645 -38.25 -14.55 18.48
CA ARG A 645 -38.92 -15.75 19.01
C ARG A 645 -38.27 -17.03 18.46
N ARG A 646 -37.99 -17.09 17.16
CA ARG A 646 -37.34 -18.24 16.52
C ARG A 646 -35.93 -18.49 17.05
N ASN A 647 -35.15 -17.44 17.27
CA ASN A 647 -33.81 -17.51 17.84
C ASN A 647 -33.85 -17.96 19.31
N GLN A 648 -34.83 -17.50 20.09
CA GLN A 648 -35.05 -17.97 21.46
C GLN A 648 -35.47 -19.45 21.50
N GLU A 649 -36.33 -19.89 20.59
CA GLU A 649 -36.73 -21.30 20.44
C GLU A 649 -35.56 -22.20 20.01
N GLN A 650 -34.63 -21.71 19.19
CA GLN A 650 -33.41 -22.43 18.82
C GLN A 650 -32.41 -22.49 19.99
N ALA A 651 -32.17 -21.38 20.68
CA ALA A 651 -31.31 -21.33 21.87
C ALA A 651 -31.86 -22.14 23.07
N ALA A 652 -33.17 -22.38 23.10
CA ALA A 652 -33.84 -23.20 24.11
C ALA A 652 -33.90 -24.70 23.76
N ARG A 653 -33.39 -25.13 22.60
CA ARG A 653 -33.20 -26.56 22.33
C ARG A 653 -32.01 -27.06 23.16
N PRO A 654 -32.19 -28.10 24.00
CA PRO A 654 -31.05 -28.73 24.65
C PRO A 654 -30.14 -29.32 23.57
N GLU A 655 -28.82 -29.28 23.81
CA GLU A 655 -27.85 -29.99 22.98
C GLU A 655 -28.27 -31.46 22.86
N PRO A 656 -28.12 -32.09 21.67
CA PRO A 656 -28.41 -33.50 21.53
C PRO A 656 -27.45 -34.28 22.43
N THR A 657 -27.99 -34.86 23.50
CA THR A 657 -27.23 -35.73 24.40
C THR A 657 -26.51 -36.77 23.57
N GLU A 658 -25.18 -36.87 23.73
CA GLU A 658 -24.41 -37.96 23.15
C GLU A 658 -25.07 -39.27 23.58
N GLN A 659 -25.62 -39.99 22.62
CA GLN A 659 -26.09 -41.35 22.87
C GLN A 659 -24.85 -42.21 22.97
N GLU A 660 -24.51 -42.61 24.21
CA GLU A 660 -23.52 -43.65 24.45
C GLU A 660 -23.90 -44.89 23.64
N ASP A 661 -23.04 -45.28 22.71
CA ASP A 661 -23.21 -46.47 21.87
C ASP A 661 -23.28 -47.71 22.75
N PRO A 662 -24.42 -48.43 22.81
CA PRO A 662 -24.51 -49.65 23.60
C PRO A 662 -23.97 -50.83 22.80
N ASP A 663 -22.81 -51.31 23.27
CA ASP A 663 -22.36 -52.71 23.19
C ASP A 663 -21.76 -53.21 21.86
N LEU A 664 -20.43 -53.07 21.76
CA LEU A 664 -19.56 -53.87 20.89
C LEU A 664 -18.81 -54.96 21.69
N SER A 665 -19.54 -55.80 22.44
CA SER A 665 -18.96 -56.93 23.19
C SER A 665 -19.73 -58.26 23.04
N GLY A 666 -20.02 -58.69 21.80
CA GLY A 666 -20.74 -59.96 21.59
C GLY A 666 -20.70 -60.58 20.20
N ALA A 667 -19.53 -61.09 19.76
CA ALA A 667 -19.44 -62.01 18.61
C ALA A 667 -18.19 -62.91 18.68
N GLU A 668 -18.22 -63.94 19.52
CA GLU A 668 -17.25 -65.04 19.46
C GLU A 668 -17.44 -65.84 18.15
N GLY A 669 -16.49 -65.70 17.22
CA GLY A 669 -16.45 -66.48 15.99
C GLY A 669 -15.94 -67.91 16.24
N LEU A 670 -16.86 -68.88 16.29
CA LEU A 670 -16.58 -70.31 16.41
C LEU A 670 -15.61 -70.83 15.33
N ALA A 671 -14.80 -71.81 15.71
CA ALA A 671 -13.76 -72.38 14.87
C ALA A 671 -14.19 -73.66 14.12
N HIS A 672 -13.61 -73.84 12.92
CA HIS A 672 -13.27 -75.11 12.27
C HIS A 672 -14.39 -76.01 11.69
N PRO A 673 -14.04 -76.93 10.76
CA PRO A 673 -12.70 -77.30 10.27
C PRO A 673 -12.22 -76.49 9.05
#